data_AF-A0A1V8SD03-F1
#
_entry.id   AF-A0A1V8SD03-F1
#
_cell.length_a   1.000
_cell.length_b   1.000
_cell.length_c   1.000
_cell.angle_alpha   90.00
_cell.angle_beta   90.00
_cell.angle_gamma   90.00
#
_symmetry.space_group_name_H-M   'P 1'
#
loop_
_entity.id
_entity.type
_entity.pdbx_description
1 polymer ?
#
loop_
_entity_poly.entity_id
_entity_poly.type
_entity_poly.pdbx_seq_one_letter_code
_entity_poly.pdbx_strand_id
1 'polypeptide(L)'
;MATQTIGDSLPLRVAKQISSHPFAPVSSAEIKETASHIKAQWPTNTNLHFKTITLFEPAKAEAVPFLEAEAAGHSLPHIDRRVFVTYYLRRTNQFHEAVVNLTQQVVEYNVRLGANMHAPGDGDEIFEIERVCLEDPGVQAEIAKLQLPEGSKIVIDPWIYGADGVEDDERMWQTFMYMRDPAHADDPDSNHYAIPLSISPVVDSSRMEVIRIDHMPTGKDNTIKETQPWKPKAGNEYISDFLELRTDLKPLNVVQPEGTSFNVSQQGTSHVIDWQKWSFRVGFNLREGMVLYNVKYSGRDLFYRLSLSDMNIPYADPRHPFHKKSAFDLGDAGAGIMANDLKLGCDCLGSIHYLSAILNDDKGEPLDMPNVVCVHEQDAGIGWKHTNYRTGRAAIARSRELVLQSIITVANYEYILAFMFNQAGELTYEVRATGILSTQPIDDGIEVPWGTIVHPGVLAAHHQHIFSLRVDPMIDGHANRLVYDEAHAMPRSDFNPHGTGYTVKETLVEQSAGLDLDFDVNRTFKIQNAAVRNPVNGKPVAYKIHAPPFQKMISDKESFNYKRAEFADRNIYAVKYRDDELFSGGKYTNQSRGGTGVRSWAERKENILDDDLVVFVQFGINHVPRIEDFPVMPCEILKVAFKPVNFFDKNPAIDVPPSTQDFNKSTLVSEQHKQPSVEGKVEANGNCVGPMWSPSLLLFLLQCIEYSIATARHHDDFKPTPPGTRQPVPSLYLRRYSEQTFIGTHNAPAIRTAENNWSLSGNQHFNISVQLNAGIRLLQAQGHRPNSSSDEIRLCLFNCALMDGGDLDSYLLTVKDFLDANSKEVVTLLFVNAGVDLRYWMRAYRNAGLDLMSYTPPLHLRYGNMRIADWPTIAQMVATNQRLVTFVFSGANEAIAPYLLLEWRYLFETNFGIEAPNQFDCRPARPRWEPPWYVPDRLSLMNHFLYAKFLGFRDPNGSYASTTNAAGFHFGELSEHGVRCRGLYERRPNILLVAFFNEGDVFAVEKGLNAH
;
A
#
# COMPACT_ATOMS: atom_id res chain seq x y z
N MET A 1 3.25 12.54 -90.77
CA MET A 1 2.29 13.14 -89.81
C MET A 1 2.63 12.60 -88.44
N ALA A 2 2.87 13.49 -87.50
CA ALA A 2 3.33 13.19 -86.15
C ALA A 2 2.19 12.70 -85.26
N THR A 3 2.50 11.82 -84.31
CA THR A 3 2.00 11.93 -82.93
C THR A 3 2.96 11.22 -81.97
N GLN A 4 3.31 11.94 -80.91
CA GLN A 4 4.30 11.63 -79.88
C GLN A 4 3.86 10.50 -78.94
N THR A 5 4.84 9.78 -78.41
CA THR A 5 4.81 9.17 -77.07
C THR A 5 6.11 9.57 -76.38
N ILE A 6 6.01 10.38 -75.32
CA ILE A 6 7.14 10.81 -74.51
C ILE A 6 7.26 9.82 -73.34
N GLY A 7 8.38 9.12 -73.28
CA GLY A 7 8.79 8.37 -72.12
C GLY A 7 9.65 9.24 -71.21
N ASP A 8 9.27 9.32 -69.95
CA ASP A 8 10.15 9.71 -68.84
C ASP A 8 10.00 8.64 -67.74
N SER A 9 10.89 7.65 -67.77
CA SER A 9 11.14 6.82 -66.59
C SER A 9 12.11 7.59 -65.71
N LEU A 10 11.58 8.24 -64.67
CA LEU A 10 12.38 8.80 -63.59
C LEU A 10 13.11 7.64 -62.88
N PRO A 11 14.37 7.84 -62.44
CA PRO A 11 15.13 6.81 -61.77
C PRO A 11 14.41 6.38 -60.48
N LEU A 12 14.25 5.07 -60.30
CA LEU A 12 13.89 4.46 -59.02
C LEU A 12 14.84 5.01 -57.95
N ARG A 13 14.34 5.91 -57.10
CA ARG A 13 14.96 6.18 -55.81
C ARG A 13 14.84 4.88 -55.02
N VAL A 14 15.96 4.16 -54.92
CA VAL A 14 16.18 3.18 -53.86
C VAL A 14 15.77 3.88 -52.55
N ALA A 15 14.74 3.34 -51.89
CA ALA A 15 14.31 3.84 -50.59
C ALA A 15 15.55 3.88 -49.70
N LYS A 16 15.87 5.07 -49.18
CA LYS A 16 16.96 5.26 -48.23
C LYS A 16 16.64 4.35 -47.04
N GLN A 17 17.34 3.23 -46.94
CA GLN A 17 17.22 2.26 -45.86
C GLN A 17 17.46 3.04 -44.57
N ILE A 18 16.41 3.31 -43.79
CA ILE A 18 16.57 3.89 -42.46
C ILE A 18 17.25 2.79 -41.66
N SER A 19 18.55 2.94 -41.39
CA SER A 19 19.29 2.03 -40.52
C SER A 19 18.58 2.01 -39.17
N SER A 20 17.97 0.89 -38.82
CA SER A 20 17.34 0.72 -37.52
C SER A 20 18.42 0.77 -36.43
N HIS A 21 18.09 1.35 -35.27
CA HIS A 21 19.01 1.31 -34.14
C HIS A 21 19.25 -0.15 -33.70
N PRO A 22 20.46 -0.57 -33.29
CA PRO A 22 20.75 -1.98 -32.94
C PRO A 22 19.79 -2.59 -31.90
N PHE A 23 19.40 -1.83 -30.87
CA PHE A 23 18.40 -2.23 -29.86
C PHE A 23 16.93 -2.04 -30.26
N ALA A 24 16.63 -1.62 -31.49
CA ALA A 24 15.24 -1.48 -31.91
C ALA A 24 14.59 -2.86 -32.02
N PRO A 25 13.37 -3.09 -31.49
CA PRO A 25 12.62 -4.34 -31.70
C PRO A 25 12.53 -4.75 -33.17
N VAL A 26 12.26 -6.01 -33.46
CA VAL A 26 12.09 -6.45 -34.87
C VAL A 26 10.85 -5.80 -35.48
N SER A 27 10.96 -5.35 -36.73
CA SER A 27 9.84 -4.77 -37.49
C SER A 27 8.99 -5.84 -38.17
N SER A 28 7.79 -5.47 -38.63
CA SER A 28 6.91 -6.38 -39.41
C SER A 28 7.61 -6.99 -40.63
N ALA A 29 8.48 -6.24 -41.29
CA ALA A 29 9.24 -6.73 -42.44
C ALA A 29 10.30 -7.74 -42.01
N GLU A 30 11.06 -7.44 -40.95
CA GLU A 30 12.08 -8.33 -40.39
C GLU A 30 11.48 -9.65 -39.86
N ILE A 31 10.28 -9.62 -39.28
CA ILE A 31 9.55 -10.82 -38.84
C ILE A 31 9.23 -11.72 -40.04
N LYS A 32 8.60 -11.17 -41.09
CA LYS A 32 8.25 -11.92 -42.31
C LYS A 32 9.48 -12.49 -43.01
N GLU A 33 10.52 -11.68 -43.10
CA GLU A 33 11.78 -12.07 -43.71
C GLU A 33 12.46 -13.21 -42.94
N THR A 34 12.52 -13.09 -41.61
CA THR A 34 13.03 -14.15 -40.73
C THR A 34 12.23 -15.44 -40.87
N ALA A 35 10.90 -15.36 -40.82
CA ALA A 35 10.04 -16.52 -41.00
C ALA A 35 10.25 -17.19 -42.37
N SER A 36 10.46 -16.39 -43.43
CA SER A 36 10.78 -16.88 -44.77
C SER A 36 12.11 -17.64 -44.81
N HIS A 37 13.17 -17.10 -44.20
CA HIS A 37 14.48 -17.77 -44.10
C HIS A 37 14.38 -19.11 -43.37
N ILE A 38 13.60 -19.18 -42.29
CA ILE A 38 13.38 -20.44 -41.56
C ILE A 38 12.53 -21.42 -42.38
N LYS A 39 11.43 -20.98 -42.99
CA LYS A 39 10.59 -21.81 -43.88
C LYS A 39 11.41 -22.41 -45.02
N ALA A 40 12.40 -21.67 -45.56
CA ALA A 40 13.28 -22.14 -46.62
C ALA A 40 14.28 -23.24 -46.19
N GLN A 41 14.51 -23.44 -44.89
CA GLN A 41 15.31 -24.56 -44.37
C GLN A 41 14.58 -25.91 -44.44
N TRP A 42 13.27 -25.89 -44.73
CA TRP A 42 12.41 -27.07 -44.72
C TRP A 42 11.75 -27.31 -46.09
N PRO A 43 11.30 -28.55 -46.40
CA PRO A 43 10.48 -28.81 -47.57
C PRO A 43 9.24 -27.89 -47.63
N THR A 44 8.82 -27.45 -48.82
CA THR A 44 7.85 -26.36 -49.06
C THR A 44 6.51 -26.49 -48.32
N ASN A 45 6.08 -27.70 -47.94
CA ASN A 45 4.80 -27.96 -47.25
C ASN A 45 4.97 -28.29 -45.76
N THR A 46 6.16 -28.06 -45.19
CA THR A 46 6.39 -28.29 -43.76
C THR A 46 5.64 -27.24 -42.94
N ASN A 47 4.71 -27.69 -42.11
CA ASN A 47 3.94 -26.79 -41.25
C ASN A 47 4.75 -26.46 -39.99
N LEU A 48 5.15 -25.20 -39.86
CA LEU A 48 5.89 -24.69 -38.71
C LEU A 48 4.92 -24.01 -37.74
N HIS A 49 5.23 -24.15 -36.46
CA HIS A 49 4.55 -23.45 -35.39
C HIS A 49 5.58 -22.54 -34.72
N PHE A 50 5.61 -21.27 -35.12
CA PHE A 50 6.53 -20.28 -34.56
C PHE A 50 6.11 -19.91 -33.15
N LYS A 51 7.08 -19.86 -32.24
CA LYS A 51 6.85 -19.54 -30.82
C LYS A 51 7.45 -18.20 -30.44
N THR A 52 8.57 -17.84 -31.06
CA THR A 52 9.19 -16.52 -30.88
C THR A 52 9.98 -16.16 -32.12
N ILE A 53 9.84 -14.92 -32.58
CA ILE A 53 10.73 -14.23 -33.52
C ILE A 53 11.04 -12.88 -32.88
N THR A 54 12.26 -12.72 -32.36
CA THR A 54 12.61 -11.53 -31.57
C THR A 54 14.04 -11.08 -31.84
N LEU A 55 14.36 -9.84 -31.48
CA LEU A 55 15.72 -9.31 -31.63
C LEU A 55 16.70 -10.21 -30.88
N PHE A 56 17.74 -10.69 -31.56
CA PHE A 56 18.91 -11.21 -30.87
C PHE A 56 19.78 -10.00 -30.55
N GLU A 57 19.76 -9.57 -29.29
CA GLU A 57 20.44 -8.34 -28.86
C GLU A 57 21.92 -8.36 -29.28
N PRO A 58 22.47 -7.23 -29.77
CA PRO A 58 23.86 -7.18 -30.19
C PRO A 58 24.77 -7.49 -28.99
N ALA A 59 25.87 -8.19 -29.26
CA ALA A 59 26.88 -8.46 -28.24
C ALA A 59 27.33 -7.13 -27.62
N LYS A 60 27.43 -7.07 -26.28
CA LYS A 60 27.75 -5.80 -25.59
C LYS A 60 29.11 -5.23 -26.04
N ALA A 61 30.05 -6.09 -26.41
CA ALA A 61 31.34 -5.71 -26.97
C ALA A 61 31.23 -4.94 -28.30
N GLU A 62 30.17 -5.15 -29.09
CA GLU A 62 29.88 -4.40 -30.32
C GLU A 62 29.00 -3.19 -30.02
N ALA A 63 28.02 -3.34 -29.13
CA ALA A 63 27.06 -2.30 -28.81
C ALA A 63 27.65 -1.11 -28.06
N VAL A 64 28.61 -1.34 -27.15
CA VAL A 64 29.24 -0.25 -26.38
C VAL A 64 29.97 0.74 -27.30
N PRO A 65 30.89 0.32 -28.20
CA PRO A 65 31.49 1.23 -29.17
C PRO A 65 30.48 1.96 -30.05
N PHE A 66 29.35 1.31 -30.37
CA PHE A 66 28.26 1.95 -31.11
C PHE A 66 27.60 3.07 -30.31
N LEU A 67 27.23 2.81 -29.05
CA LEU A 67 26.61 3.80 -28.17
C LEU A 67 27.54 4.98 -27.89
N GLU A 68 28.83 4.73 -27.72
CA GLU A 68 29.85 5.78 -27.55
C GLU A 68 29.98 6.65 -28.80
N ALA A 69 30.02 6.03 -29.99
CA ALA A 69 30.06 6.75 -31.27
C ALA A 69 28.78 7.56 -31.51
N GLU A 70 27.61 7.00 -31.17
CA GLU A 70 26.32 7.68 -31.24
C GLU A 70 26.29 8.92 -30.34
N ALA A 71 26.72 8.77 -29.08
CA ALA A 71 26.77 9.86 -28.12
C ALA A 71 27.76 10.97 -28.53
N ALA A 72 28.87 10.61 -29.19
CA ALA A 72 29.87 11.56 -29.68
C ALA A 72 29.51 12.20 -31.04
N GLY A 73 28.44 11.76 -31.71
CA GLY A 73 28.12 12.18 -33.07
C GLY A 73 29.16 11.75 -34.11
N HIS A 74 29.87 10.67 -33.84
CA HIS A 74 30.89 10.09 -34.72
C HIS A 74 30.26 9.12 -35.75
N SER A 75 31.08 8.60 -36.66
CA SER A 75 30.65 7.52 -37.54
C SER A 75 30.31 6.26 -36.74
N LEU A 76 29.10 5.76 -36.92
CA LEU A 76 28.59 4.58 -36.20
C LEU A 76 29.29 3.30 -36.71
N PRO A 77 29.86 2.47 -35.82
CA PRO A 77 30.28 1.12 -36.15
C PRO A 77 29.13 0.31 -36.77
N HIS A 78 29.47 -0.58 -37.70
CA HIS A 78 28.48 -1.50 -38.26
C HIS A 78 28.19 -2.64 -37.27
N ILE A 79 26.91 -2.94 -37.07
CA ILE A 79 26.44 -4.07 -36.27
C ILE A 79 25.48 -4.88 -37.15
N ASP A 80 25.70 -6.18 -37.23
CA ASP A 80 24.82 -7.10 -37.94
C ASP A 80 23.46 -7.22 -37.24
N ARG A 81 22.37 -7.19 -38.01
CA ARG A 81 21.02 -7.31 -37.51
C ARG A 81 20.65 -8.80 -37.41
N ARG A 82 20.61 -9.32 -36.18
CA ARG A 82 20.29 -10.72 -35.89
C ARG A 82 18.92 -10.89 -35.23
N VAL A 83 18.23 -11.96 -35.57
CA VAL A 83 16.90 -12.30 -35.05
C VAL A 83 16.94 -13.72 -34.50
N PHE A 84 16.52 -13.86 -33.25
CA PHE A 84 16.37 -15.13 -32.54
C PHE A 84 15.00 -15.74 -32.82
N VAL A 85 14.97 -17.04 -33.09
CA VAL A 85 13.75 -17.75 -33.46
C VAL A 85 13.62 -19.06 -32.69
N THR A 86 12.41 -19.34 -32.20
CA THR A 86 12.03 -20.67 -31.73
C THR A 86 10.74 -21.15 -32.39
N TYR A 87 10.67 -22.44 -32.71
CA TYR A 87 9.51 -23.02 -33.39
C TYR A 87 9.45 -24.55 -33.23
N TYR A 88 8.27 -25.12 -33.41
CA TYR A 88 8.07 -26.56 -33.59
C TYR A 88 7.84 -26.91 -35.05
N LEU A 89 8.16 -28.15 -35.43
CA LEU A 89 7.42 -28.78 -36.52
C LEU A 89 6.04 -29.13 -35.97
N ARG A 90 4.99 -28.51 -36.52
CA ARG A 90 3.63 -28.57 -35.94
C ARG A 90 3.17 -30.03 -35.82
N ARG A 91 2.50 -30.34 -34.71
CA ARG A 91 2.06 -31.71 -34.31
C ARG A 91 3.20 -32.71 -34.07
N THR A 92 4.33 -32.24 -33.56
CA THR A 92 5.45 -33.09 -33.15
C THR A 92 6.11 -32.52 -31.90
N ASN A 93 6.96 -33.30 -31.24
CA ASN A 93 7.82 -32.83 -30.14
C ASN A 93 9.16 -32.24 -30.63
N GLN A 94 9.30 -31.94 -31.94
CA GLN A 94 10.55 -31.45 -32.50
C GLN A 94 10.68 -29.94 -32.35
N PHE A 95 11.16 -29.51 -31.19
CA PHE A 95 11.43 -28.12 -30.88
C PHE A 95 12.77 -27.66 -31.46
N HIS A 96 12.81 -26.45 -32.04
CA HIS A 96 14.00 -25.89 -32.68
C HIS A 96 14.28 -24.47 -32.18
N GLU A 97 15.57 -24.14 -32.17
CA GLU A 97 16.13 -22.80 -31.96
C GLU A 97 16.98 -22.41 -33.17
N ALA A 98 16.89 -21.16 -33.60
CA ALA A 98 17.68 -20.63 -34.71
C ALA A 98 18.04 -19.15 -34.51
N VAL A 99 19.12 -18.71 -35.18
CA VAL A 99 19.44 -17.29 -35.35
C VAL A 99 19.56 -16.98 -36.84
N VAL A 100 18.86 -15.95 -37.28
CA VAL A 100 18.92 -15.43 -38.65
C VAL A 100 19.62 -14.08 -38.64
N ASN A 101 20.67 -13.95 -39.45
CA ASN A 101 21.35 -12.68 -39.69
C ASN A 101 20.75 -12.02 -40.93
N LEU A 102 19.92 -11.02 -40.71
CA LEU A 102 19.22 -10.28 -41.77
C LEU A 102 20.15 -9.33 -42.52
N THR A 103 21.26 -8.88 -41.91
CA THR A 103 22.27 -8.12 -42.66
C THR A 103 22.92 -9.00 -43.73
N GLN A 104 23.29 -10.22 -43.36
CA GLN A 104 23.99 -11.16 -44.24
C GLN A 104 23.06 -12.08 -45.05
N GLN A 105 21.76 -12.04 -44.79
CA GLN A 105 20.74 -12.88 -45.43
C GLN A 105 21.00 -14.38 -45.27
N VAL A 106 21.43 -14.80 -44.06
CA VAL A 106 21.80 -16.19 -43.76
C VAL A 106 21.21 -16.66 -42.43
N VAL A 107 20.84 -17.94 -42.36
CA VAL A 107 20.55 -18.63 -41.10
C VAL A 107 21.89 -19.05 -40.50
N GLU A 108 22.32 -18.39 -39.43
CA GLU A 108 23.62 -18.65 -38.79
C GLU A 108 23.65 -20.04 -38.15
N TYR A 109 22.54 -20.44 -37.50
CA TYR A 109 22.30 -21.81 -37.08
C TYR A 109 20.80 -22.11 -36.96
N ASN A 110 20.47 -23.40 -37.00
CA ASN A 110 19.13 -23.94 -36.77
C ASN A 110 19.28 -25.34 -36.16
N VAL A 111 18.94 -25.50 -34.89
CA VAL A 111 19.21 -26.71 -34.11
C VAL A 111 17.95 -27.25 -33.46
N ARG A 112 17.81 -28.58 -33.46
CA ARG A 112 16.77 -29.26 -32.68
C ARG A 112 17.21 -29.32 -31.22
N LEU A 113 16.33 -28.91 -30.32
CA LEU A 113 16.55 -28.97 -28.88
C LEU A 113 16.27 -30.35 -28.30
N GLY A 114 16.89 -30.64 -27.16
CA GLY A 114 16.80 -31.92 -26.46
C GLY A 114 15.50 -32.10 -25.66
N ALA A 115 15.41 -33.20 -24.93
CA ALA A 115 14.31 -33.47 -24.00
C ALA A 115 14.21 -32.39 -22.91
N ASN A 116 13.01 -32.19 -22.35
CA ASN A 116 12.74 -31.24 -21.27
C ASN A 116 13.01 -29.77 -21.63
N MET A 117 13.08 -29.46 -22.92
CA MET A 117 13.21 -28.11 -23.46
C MET A 117 11.94 -27.82 -24.24
N HIS A 118 11.06 -27.00 -23.66
CA HIS A 118 9.76 -26.72 -24.24
C HIS A 118 9.57 -25.21 -24.43
N ALA A 119 8.83 -24.86 -25.48
CA ALA A 119 8.47 -23.47 -25.73
C ALA A 119 7.43 -22.97 -24.71
N PRO A 120 7.32 -21.64 -24.53
CA PRO A 120 6.18 -21.04 -23.84
C PRO A 120 4.85 -21.39 -24.54
N GLY A 121 3.73 -21.22 -23.85
CA GLY A 121 2.40 -21.26 -24.45
C GLY A 121 2.17 -20.16 -25.49
N ASP A 122 1.16 -20.33 -26.34
CA ASP A 122 0.62 -19.25 -27.18
C ASP A 122 -0.92 -19.30 -27.20
N GLY A 123 -1.55 -18.21 -27.63
CA GLY A 123 -3.01 -18.09 -27.58
C GLY A 123 -3.77 -19.09 -28.46
N ASP A 124 -3.33 -19.31 -29.70
CA ASP A 124 -3.99 -20.25 -30.62
C ASP A 124 -3.90 -21.69 -30.08
N GLU A 125 -2.76 -22.05 -29.49
CA GLU A 125 -2.55 -23.33 -28.80
C GLU A 125 -3.47 -23.50 -27.59
N ILE A 126 -3.62 -22.48 -26.74
CA ILE A 126 -4.49 -22.51 -25.56
C ILE A 126 -5.96 -22.72 -25.94
N PHE A 127 -6.47 -21.98 -26.92
CA PHE A 127 -7.85 -22.15 -27.40
C PHE A 127 -8.09 -23.54 -28.01
N GLU A 128 -7.09 -24.09 -28.72
CA GLU A 128 -7.21 -25.43 -29.26
C GLU A 128 -7.21 -26.50 -28.15
N ILE A 129 -6.42 -26.33 -27.08
CA ILE A 129 -6.40 -27.24 -25.93
C ILE A 129 -7.76 -27.26 -25.22
N GLU A 130 -8.37 -26.10 -24.99
CA GLU A 130 -9.71 -26.01 -24.40
C GLU A 130 -10.73 -26.78 -25.26
N ARG A 131 -10.73 -26.53 -26.58
CA ARG A 131 -11.63 -27.21 -27.52
C ARG A 131 -11.45 -28.73 -27.48
N VAL A 132 -10.21 -29.21 -27.53
CA VAL A 132 -9.89 -30.65 -27.47
C VAL A 132 -10.42 -31.28 -26.17
N CYS A 133 -10.27 -30.59 -25.03
CA CYS A 133 -10.80 -31.07 -23.76
C CYS A 133 -12.33 -31.17 -23.75
N LEU A 134 -13.03 -30.15 -24.28
CA LEU A 134 -14.50 -30.12 -24.31
C LEU A 134 -15.10 -31.14 -25.30
N GLU A 135 -14.38 -31.46 -26.38
CA GLU A 135 -14.78 -32.46 -27.38
C GLU A 135 -14.44 -33.90 -26.99
N ASP A 136 -13.55 -34.11 -26.02
CA ASP A 136 -13.11 -35.46 -25.63
C ASP A 136 -14.26 -36.29 -24.99
N PRO A 137 -14.54 -37.50 -25.51
CA PRO A 137 -15.63 -38.34 -24.99
C PRO A 137 -15.46 -38.75 -23.51
N GLY A 138 -14.22 -38.91 -23.04
CA GLY A 138 -13.92 -39.24 -21.66
C GLY A 138 -14.24 -38.06 -20.73
N VAL A 139 -13.85 -36.85 -21.14
CA VAL A 139 -14.16 -35.62 -20.40
C VAL A 139 -15.67 -35.37 -20.37
N GLN A 140 -16.37 -35.53 -21.50
CA GLN A 140 -17.82 -35.42 -21.56
C GLN A 140 -18.53 -36.44 -20.65
N ALA A 141 -18.02 -37.66 -20.57
CA ALA A 141 -18.55 -38.68 -19.67
C ALA A 141 -18.37 -38.30 -18.19
N GLU A 142 -17.24 -37.68 -17.82
CA GLU A 142 -17.04 -37.16 -16.46
C GLU A 142 -17.94 -35.95 -16.17
N ILE A 143 -18.09 -35.00 -17.10
CA ILE A 143 -19.01 -33.87 -16.97
C ILE A 143 -20.46 -34.37 -16.76
N ALA A 144 -20.88 -35.42 -17.49
CA ALA A 144 -22.22 -35.98 -17.33
C ALA A 144 -22.49 -36.52 -15.91
N LYS A 145 -21.47 -37.04 -15.22
CA LYS A 145 -21.58 -37.52 -13.82
C LYS A 145 -21.83 -36.38 -12.83
N LEU A 146 -21.39 -35.15 -13.16
CA LEU A 146 -21.64 -33.96 -12.33
C LEU A 146 -23.13 -33.55 -12.32
N GLN A 147 -23.96 -34.03 -13.25
CA GLN A 147 -25.39 -33.70 -13.32
C GLN A 147 -25.66 -32.18 -13.22
N LEU A 148 -24.85 -31.40 -13.94
CA LEU A 148 -24.95 -29.94 -13.92
C LEU A 148 -26.33 -29.46 -14.39
N PRO A 149 -26.82 -28.30 -13.90
CA PRO A 149 -28.06 -27.72 -14.39
C PRO A 149 -28.11 -27.61 -15.92
N GLU A 150 -29.28 -27.83 -16.51
CA GLU A 150 -29.47 -27.65 -17.95
C GLU A 150 -29.06 -26.22 -18.38
N GLY A 151 -28.27 -26.12 -19.44
CA GLY A 151 -27.77 -24.83 -19.95
C GLY A 151 -26.43 -24.37 -19.34
N SER A 152 -25.86 -25.10 -18.38
CA SER A 152 -24.55 -24.79 -17.78
C SER A 152 -23.44 -24.65 -18.83
N LYS A 153 -22.56 -23.66 -18.66
CA LYS A 153 -21.38 -23.45 -19.50
C LYS A 153 -20.11 -23.79 -18.72
N ILE A 154 -19.32 -24.70 -19.28
CA ILE A 154 -18.02 -25.09 -18.76
C ILE A 154 -16.96 -24.15 -19.33
N VAL A 155 -16.02 -23.75 -18.48
CA VAL A 155 -14.83 -22.97 -18.86
C VAL A 155 -13.62 -23.79 -18.46
N ILE A 156 -12.58 -23.78 -19.28
CA ILE A 156 -11.34 -24.49 -19.02
C ILE A 156 -10.19 -23.49 -19.09
N ASP A 157 -9.33 -23.51 -18.07
CA ASP A 157 -8.05 -22.81 -18.08
C ASP A 157 -6.92 -23.83 -18.33
N PRO A 158 -6.34 -23.86 -19.54
CA PRO A 158 -5.13 -24.62 -19.79
C PRO A 158 -3.94 -24.01 -19.06
N TRP A 159 -3.37 -24.77 -18.13
CA TRP A 159 -2.12 -24.44 -17.47
C TRP A 159 -0.98 -25.26 -18.06
N ILE A 160 0.16 -24.60 -18.24
CA ILE A 160 1.44 -25.28 -18.40
C ILE A 160 1.62 -26.34 -17.31
N TYR A 161 2.22 -27.48 -17.67
CA TYR A 161 2.17 -28.67 -16.80
C TYR A 161 2.93 -28.53 -15.48
N GLY A 162 3.93 -27.65 -15.40
CA GLY A 162 4.90 -27.64 -14.30
C GLY A 162 5.93 -28.77 -14.43
N ALA A 163 6.55 -29.21 -13.35
CA ALA A 163 7.46 -30.37 -13.40
C ALA A 163 7.45 -31.07 -12.05
N ASP A 164 7.37 -32.40 -12.07
CA ASP A 164 7.46 -33.23 -10.87
C ASP A 164 8.29 -34.52 -11.08
N GLY A 165 8.78 -34.75 -12.30
CA GLY A 165 9.62 -35.90 -12.64
C GLY A 165 8.83 -37.19 -12.86
N VAL A 166 7.50 -37.12 -12.93
CA VAL A 166 6.63 -38.29 -13.08
C VAL A 166 6.01 -38.28 -14.49
N GLU A 167 6.66 -39.01 -15.40
CA GLU A 167 6.22 -39.14 -16.80
C GLU A 167 5.99 -37.78 -17.49
N ASP A 168 6.85 -36.80 -17.19
CA ASP A 168 6.72 -35.40 -17.57
C ASP A 168 7.76 -34.91 -18.58
N ASP A 169 8.31 -35.81 -19.39
CA ASP A 169 9.27 -35.49 -20.46
C ASP A 169 8.60 -34.94 -21.74
N GLU A 170 7.33 -35.32 -22.00
CA GLU A 170 6.56 -34.81 -23.14
C GLU A 170 5.88 -33.48 -22.79
N ARG A 171 5.63 -32.62 -23.79
CA ARG A 171 5.04 -31.29 -23.58
C ARG A 171 3.55 -31.40 -23.27
N MET A 172 3.20 -31.26 -22.00
CA MET A 172 1.85 -31.44 -21.50
C MET A 172 1.22 -30.15 -21.00
N TRP A 173 -0.08 -30.19 -20.82
CA TRP A 173 -0.89 -29.15 -20.19
C TRP A 173 -1.83 -29.79 -19.17
N GLN A 174 -1.95 -29.20 -17.99
CA GLN A 174 -2.97 -29.54 -17.01
C GLN A 174 -4.12 -28.56 -17.19
N THR A 175 -5.34 -29.04 -17.40
CA THR A 175 -6.48 -28.14 -17.66
C THR A 175 -7.41 -28.08 -16.46
N PHE A 176 -7.55 -26.91 -15.85
CA PHE A 176 -8.42 -26.71 -14.69
C PHE A 176 -9.81 -26.33 -15.17
N MET A 177 -10.83 -27.05 -14.68
CA MET A 177 -12.20 -26.91 -15.16
C MET A 177 -13.05 -26.12 -14.18
N TYR A 178 -13.88 -25.25 -14.73
CA TYR A 178 -14.78 -24.36 -14.01
C TYR A 178 -16.15 -24.35 -14.67
N MET A 179 -17.13 -23.74 -14.00
CA MET A 179 -18.44 -23.48 -14.55
C MET A 179 -18.79 -22.01 -14.32
N ARG A 180 -19.42 -21.35 -15.30
CA ARG A 180 -20.01 -20.02 -15.10
C ARG A 180 -21.16 -20.09 -14.09
N ASP A 181 -21.54 -18.96 -13.50
CA ASP A 181 -22.71 -18.94 -12.62
C ASP A 181 -23.95 -19.45 -13.39
N PRO A 182 -24.65 -20.51 -12.93
CA PRO A 182 -25.88 -20.96 -13.55
C PRO A 182 -26.96 -19.89 -13.66
N ALA A 183 -26.96 -18.88 -12.79
CA ALA A 183 -27.86 -17.73 -12.89
C ALA A 183 -27.55 -16.81 -14.08
N HIS A 184 -26.31 -16.84 -14.57
CA HIS A 184 -25.76 -15.95 -15.60
C HIS A 184 -24.95 -16.72 -16.66
N ALA A 185 -25.34 -17.97 -16.96
CA ALA A 185 -24.50 -18.89 -17.73
C ALA A 185 -24.19 -18.43 -19.17
N ASP A 186 -25.11 -17.67 -19.78
CA ASP A 186 -24.92 -17.13 -21.14
C ASP A 186 -24.08 -15.84 -21.17
N ASP A 187 -23.77 -15.25 -20.01
CA ASP A 187 -22.83 -14.14 -19.93
C ASP A 187 -21.40 -14.68 -20.09
N PRO A 188 -20.65 -14.26 -21.13
CA PRO A 188 -19.31 -14.76 -21.37
C PRO A 188 -18.31 -14.41 -20.26
N ASP A 189 -18.57 -13.34 -19.52
CA ASP A 189 -17.64 -12.74 -18.58
C ASP A 189 -17.92 -13.17 -17.11
N SER A 190 -19.01 -13.93 -16.86
CA SER A 190 -19.34 -14.46 -15.53
C SER A 190 -18.15 -15.16 -14.85
N ASN A 191 -17.99 -14.91 -13.55
CA ASN A 191 -16.86 -15.38 -12.76
C ASN A 191 -16.86 -16.90 -12.55
N HIS A 192 -16.27 -17.62 -13.50
CA HIS A 192 -16.15 -19.07 -13.44
C HIS A 192 -15.23 -19.56 -12.30
N TYR A 193 -14.29 -18.74 -11.82
CA TYR A 193 -13.44 -19.07 -10.67
C TYR A 193 -14.23 -19.27 -9.36
N ALA A 194 -15.49 -18.82 -9.30
CA ALA A 194 -16.38 -19.07 -8.17
C ALA A 194 -16.95 -20.50 -8.14
N ILE A 195 -16.79 -21.27 -9.22
CA ILE A 195 -17.33 -22.64 -9.33
C ILE A 195 -16.30 -23.59 -9.98
N PRO A 196 -15.19 -23.90 -9.28
CA PRO A 196 -14.24 -24.90 -9.72
C PRO A 196 -14.86 -26.31 -9.70
N LEU A 197 -14.55 -27.12 -10.70
CA LEU A 197 -15.02 -28.50 -10.84
C LEU A 197 -13.94 -29.48 -10.37
N SER A 198 -14.31 -30.71 -10.01
CA SER A 198 -13.40 -31.71 -9.39
C SER A 198 -12.69 -32.64 -10.38
N ILE A 199 -12.60 -32.26 -11.65
CA ILE A 199 -11.91 -33.01 -12.71
C ILE A 199 -10.92 -32.09 -13.44
N SER A 200 -9.78 -32.63 -13.85
CA SER A 200 -8.73 -31.89 -14.55
C SER A 200 -8.09 -32.77 -15.63
N PRO A 201 -8.48 -32.61 -16.90
CA PRO A 201 -7.84 -33.29 -18.03
C PRO A 201 -6.37 -32.90 -18.19
N VAL A 202 -5.59 -33.81 -18.79
CA VAL A 202 -4.20 -33.58 -19.18
C VAL A 202 -4.07 -33.79 -20.67
N VAL A 203 -3.49 -32.82 -21.35
CA VAL A 203 -3.35 -32.78 -22.81
C VAL A 203 -1.89 -32.86 -23.21
N ASP A 204 -1.58 -33.74 -24.14
CA ASP A 204 -0.31 -33.74 -24.87
C ASP A 204 -0.41 -32.73 -26.03
N SER A 205 0.34 -31.64 -25.96
CA SER A 205 0.29 -30.57 -26.98
C SER A 205 0.97 -30.94 -28.31
N SER A 206 1.78 -32.00 -28.34
CA SER A 206 2.39 -32.48 -29.58
C SER A 206 1.38 -33.22 -30.45
N ARG A 207 0.44 -33.95 -29.83
CA ARG A 207 -0.63 -34.68 -30.53
C ARG A 207 -1.97 -33.96 -30.48
N MET A 208 -2.14 -33.03 -29.54
CA MET A 208 -3.40 -32.36 -29.19
C MET A 208 -4.49 -33.38 -28.85
N GLU A 209 -4.19 -34.24 -27.87
CA GLU A 209 -5.06 -35.31 -27.39
C GLU A 209 -5.13 -35.26 -25.86
N VAL A 210 -6.31 -35.53 -25.29
CA VAL A 210 -6.44 -35.80 -23.85
C VAL A 210 -5.82 -37.18 -23.58
N ILE A 211 -4.81 -37.22 -22.72
CA ILE A 211 -4.06 -38.45 -22.39
C ILE A 211 -4.46 -39.02 -21.03
N ARG A 212 -5.04 -38.21 -20.15
CA ARG A 212 -5.47 -38.58 -18.81
C ARG A 212 -6.53 -37.60 -18.31
N ILE A 213 -7.39 -38.05 -17.39
CA ILE A 213 -8.29 -37.19 -16.61
C ILE A 213 -7.97 -37.40 -15.13
N ASP A 214 -7.47 -36.36 -14.46
CA ASP A 214 -7.18 -36.39 -13.03
C ASP A 214 -8.43 -36.03 -12.23
N HIS A 215 -8.82 -36.87 -11.26
CA HIS A 215 -9.83 -36.53 -10.25
C HIS A 215 -9.17 -35.75 -9.12
N MET A 216 -9.65 -34.55 -8.86
CA MET A 216 -9.01 -33.65 -7.90
C MET A 216 -9.47 -33.92 -6.45
N PRO A 217 -8.55 -33.93 -5.47
CA PRO A 217 -8.91 -34.10 -4.08
C PRO A 217 -9.62 -32.86 -3.54
N THR A 218 -10.84 -33.05 -3.04
CA THR A 218 -11.67 -31.99 -2.43
C THR A 218 -11.64 -32.01 -0.90
N GLY A 219 -10.98 -33.00 -0.29
CA GLY A 219 -10.94 -33.21 1.16
C GLY A 219 -9.76 -32.54 1.87
N LYS A 220 -9.40 -33.06 3.05
CA LYS A 220 -8.22 -32.62 3.84
C LYS A 220 -6.94 -33.39 3.51
N ASP A 221 -6.96 -34.29 2.54
CA ASP A 221 -5.82 -35.14 2.19
C ASP A 221 -5.85 -35.48 0.69
N ASN A 222 -4.99 -36.41 0.28
CA ASN A 222 -4.86 -36.89 -1.11
C ASN A 222 -5.97 -37.88 -1.53
N THR A 223 -7.01 -38.09 -0.72
CA THR A 223 -8.09 -39.00 -1.08
C THR A 223 -8.87 -38.43 -2.26
N ILE A 224 -8.75 -39.10 -3.40
CA ILE A 224 -9.56 -38.84 -4.58
C ILE A 224 -10.91 -39.56 -4.45
N LYS A 225 -11.95 -38.95 -5.02
CA LYS A 225 -13.30 -39.51 -5.12
C LYS A 225 -13.67 -39.60 -6.58
N GLU A 226 -14.48 -40.59 -6.94
CA GLU A 226 -15.13 -40.59 -8.25
C GLU A 226 -16.02 -39.35 -8.39
N THR A 227 -16.13 -38.82 -9.61
CA THR A 227 -17.00 -37.69 -9.91
C THR A 227 -18.43 -37.94 -9.44
N GLN A 228 -18.92 -37.06 -8.57
CA GLN A 228 -20.27 -37.11 -7.99
C GLN A 228 -21.14 -35.98 -8.55
N PRO A 229 -22.47 -36.07 -8.43
CA PRO A 229 -23.36 -34.96 -8.73
C PRO A 229 -22.91 -33.68 -8.01
N TRP A 230 -22.80 -32.59 -8.76
CA TRP A 230 -22.40 -31.28 -8.27
C TRP A 230 -23.44 -30.75 -7.28
N LYS A 231 -22.95 -30.16 -6.19
CA LYS A 231 -23.81 -29.53 -5.18
C LYS A 231 -23.93 -28.05 -5.48
N PRO A 232 -25.16 -27.50 -5.60
CA PRO A 232 -25.35 -26.10 -5.92
C PRO A 232 -24.59 -25.13 -5.00
N LYS A 233 -23.84 -24.22 -5.64
CA LYS A 233 -23.17 -23.05 -5.03
C LYS A 233 -23.66 -21.80 -5.74
N ALA A 234 -23.79 -20.70 -5.00
CA ALA A 234 -24.06 -19.40 -5.60
C ALA A 234 -22.82 -18.92 -6.39
N GLY A 235 -23.00 -18.12 -7.44
CA GLY A 235 -21.90 -17.38 -8.04
C GLY A 235 -21.33 -16.32 -7.12
N ASN A 236 -20.29 -15.63 -7.58
CA ASN A 236 -19.69 -14.48 -6.92
C ASN A 236 -19.14 -13.54 -7.99
N GLU A 237 -19.98 -12.63 -8.46
CA GLU A 237 -19.68 -11.81 -9.63
C GLU A 237 -18.89 -10.55 -9.30
N TYR A 238 -17.96 -10.18 -10.18
CA TYR A 238 -17.18 -8.93 -10.08
C TYR A 238 -17.61 -7.86 -11.10
N ILE A 239 -18.41 -8.24 -12.10
CA ILE A 239 -18.84 -7.34 -13.17
C ILE A 239 -19.90 -6.38 -12.64
N SER A 240 -19.79 -5.12 -13.01
CA SER A 240 -20.69 -4.04 -12.57
C SER A 240 -22.16 -4.34 -12.81
N ASP A 241 -22.49 -5.07 -13.86
CA ASP A 241 -23.86 -5.36 -14.29
C ASP A 241 -24.64 -6.20 -13.27
N PHE A 242 -23.91 -6.90 -12.39
CA PHE A 242 -24.45 -7.75 -11.32
C PHE A 242 -24.30 -7.14 -9.93
N LEU A 243 -23.80 -5.90 -9.81
CA LEU A 243 -23.44 -5.28 -8.53
C LEU A 243 -24.16 -3.96 -8.27
N GLU A 244 -24.46 -3.67 -7.00
CA GLU A 244 -24.90 -2.34 -6.58
C GLU A 244 -23.68 -1.43 -6.38
N LEU A 245 -23.53 -0.44 -7.27
CA LEU A 245 -22.36 0.45 -7.28
C LEU A 245 -22.54 1.65 -6.36
N ARG A 246 -21.42 2.17 -5.82
CA ARG A 246 -21.39 3.43 -5.08
C ARG A 246 -21.73 4.61 -6.00
N THR A 247 -22.49 5.57 -5.49
CA THR A 247 -22.95 6.74 -6.25
C THR A 247 -22.39 8.07 -5.74
N ASP A 248 -21.51 8.03 -4.73
CA ASP A 248 -20.96 9.20 -4.04
C ASP A 248 -19.55 9.60 -4.52
N LEU A 249 -18.94 8.84 -5.44
CA LEU A 249 -17.61 9.12 -5.96
C LEU A 249 -17.63 10.33 -6.91
N LYS A 250 -16.92 11.41 -6.56
CA LYS A 250 -16.78 12.61 -7.40
C LYS A 250 -15.57 12.46 -8.34
N PRO A 251 -15.63 12.99 -9.58
CA PRO A 251 -14.49 12.93 -10.51
C PRO A 251 -13.22 13.59 -9.97
N LEU A 252 -12.07 12.94 -10.17
CA LEU A 252 -10.73 13.48 -9.92
C LEU A 252 -9.99 13.57 -11.26
N ASN A 253 -9.88 14.78 -11.80
CA ASN A 253 -9.26 15.02 -13.11
C ASN A 253 -7.79 15.44 -12.95
N VAL A 254 -6.89 14.72 -13.62
CA VAL A 254 -5.47 15.08 -13.73
C VAL A 254 -5.25 15.72 -15.10
N VAL A 255 -4.89 17.00 -15.13
CA VAL A 255 -4.80 17.78 -16.39
C VAL A 255 -3.44 18.48 -16.48
N GLN A 256 -2.82 18.40 -17.65
CA GLN A 256 -1.61 19.14 -18.00
C GLN A 256 -1.92 20.19 -19.09
N PRO A 257 -2.28 21.43 -18.72
CA PRO A 257 -2.79 22.42 -19.66
C PRO A 257 -1.76 22.88 -20.70
N GLU A 258 -0.46 22.73 -20.40
CA GLU A 258 0.66 23.10 -21.28
C GLU A 258 1.33 21.87 -21.94
N GLY A 259 0.71 20.70 -21.83
CA GLY A 259 1.28 19.43 -22.29
C GLY A 259 2.23 18.78 -21.28
N THR A 260 2.88 17.71 -21.73
CA THR A 260 3.80 16.89 -20.93
C THR A 260 5.20 17.52 -20.87
N SER A 261 5.96 17.20 -19.83
CA SER A 261 7.35 17.65 -19.65
C SER A 261 8.37 16.64 -20.18
N PHE A 262 7.93 15.46 -20.61
CA PHE A 262 8.75 14.48 -21.33
C PHE A 262 8.59 14.64 -22.84
N ASN A 263 9.65 14.26 -23.56
CA ASN A 263 9.62 14.11 -25.02
C ASN A 263 9.82 12.63 -25.36
N VAL A 264 9.11 12.17 -26.39
CA VAL A 264 9.28 10.83 -26.95
C VAL A 264 9.69 10.96 -28.41
N SER A 265 10.84 10.38 -28.76
CA SER A 265 11.34 10.32 -30.14
C SER A 265 11.33 8.88 -30.63
N GLN A 266 10.56 8.59 -31.67
CA GLN A 266 10.57 7.26 -32.29
C GLN A 266 11.79 7.10 -33.21
N GLN A 267 12.48 5.97 -33.08
CA GLN A 267 13.61 5.58 -33.94
C GLN A 267 13.42 4.13 -34.38
N GLY A 268 12.93 3.96 -35.60
CA GLY A 268 12.45 2.67 -36.09
C GLY A 268 11.27 2.17 -35.25
N THR A 269 11.44 1.01 -34.65
CA THR A 269 10.48 0.32 -33.75
C THR A 269 10.76 0.57 -32.26
N SER A 270 11.77 1.39 -31.92
CA SER A 270 12.07 1.78 -30.53
C SER A 270 11.76 3.24 -30.28
N HIS A 271 11.78 3.63 -29.01
CA HIS A 271 11.53 4.99 -28.56
C HIS A 271 12.65 5.48 -27.66
N VAL A 272 13.03 6.75 -27.77
CA VAL A 272 13.92 7.44 -26.84
C VAL A 272 13.09 8.43 -26.04
N ILE A 273 13.25 8.42 -24.72
CA ILE A 273 12.52 9.29 -23.80
C ILE A 273 13.51 10.21 -23.10
N ASP A 274 13.21 11.51 -23.13
CA ASP A 274 13.94 12.54 -22.40
C ASP A 274 12.99 13.25 -21.43
N TRP A 275 13.37 13.30 -20.15
CA TRP A 275 12.55 13.93 -19.11
C TRP A 275 13.39 14.34 -17.91
N GLN A 276 13.35 15.62 -17.52
CA GLN A 276 13.94 16.11 -16.27
C GLN A 276 15.38 15.59 -16.01
N LYS A 277 16.24 15.69 -17.03
CA LYS A 277 17.62 15.17 -17.11
C LYS A 277 17.78 13.67 -17.34
N TRP A 278 16.73 12.86 -17.23
CA TRP A 278 16.76 11.47 -17.66
C TRP A 278 16.77 11.35 -19.18
N SER A 279 17.49 10.37 -19.70
CA SER A 279 17.45 9.95 -21.09
C SER A 279 17.65 8.44 -21.17
N PHE A 280 16.82 7.73 -21.94
CA PHE A 280 16.92 6.28 -22.14
C PHE A 280 16.14 5.82 -23.37
N ARG A 281 16.47 4.62 -23.87
CA ARG A 281 15.74 3.95 -24.95
C ARG A 281 14.81 2.88 -24.38
N VAL A 282 13.60 2.82 -24.90
CA VAL A 282 12.60 1.79 -24.61
C VAL A 282 12.55 0.81 -25.78
N GLY A 283 12.79 -0.47 -25.49
CA GLY A 283 12.49 -1.60 -26.36
C GLY A 283 11.37 -2.46 -25.79
N PHE A 284 10.97 -3.45 -26.57
CA PHE A 284 9.91 -4.40 -26.23
C PHE A 284 10.18 -5.76 -26.86
N ASN A 285 9.98 -6.85 -26.11
CA ASN A 285 10.12 -8.22 -26.63
C ASN A 285 9.01 -9.14 -26.08
N LEU A 286 8.88 -10.34 -26.66
CA LEU A 286 7.81 -11.28 -26.33
C LEU A 286 7.84 -11.76 -24.87
N ARG A 287 9.03 -11.93 -24.27
CA ARG A 287 9.22 -12.56 -22.95
C ARG A 287 9.17 -11.56 -21.80
N GLU A 288 10.02 -10.55 -21.83
CA GLU A 288 10.16 -9.55 -20.74
C GLU A 288 9.16 -8.40 -20.87
N GLY A 289 8.55 -8.24 -22.06
CA GLY A 289 7.79 -7.05 -22.39
C GLY A 289 8.74 -5.85 -22.49
N MET A 290 8.54 -4.85 -21.64
CA MET A 290 9.30 -3.60 -21.65
C MET A 290 10.74 -3.76 -21.17
N VAL A 291 11.70 -3.27 -21.96
CA VAL A 291 13.14 -3.26 -21.62
C VAL A 291 13.70 -1.85 -21.81
N LEU A 292 14.49 -1.36 -20.85
CA LEU A 292 15.16 -0.07 -20.95
C LEU A 292 16.65 -0.24 -21.24
N TYR A 293 17.17 0.56 -22.17
CA TYR A 293 18.57 0.56 -22.57
C TYR A 293 19.21 1.94 -22.42
N ASN A 294 20.52 1.94 -22.17
CA ASN A 294 21.36 3.14 -22.16
C ASN A 294 20.79 4.27 -21.28
N VAL A 295 20.47 3.93 -20.03
CA VAL A 295 19.85 4.84 -19.06
C VAL A 295 20.89 5.82 -18.52
N LYS A 296 20.59 7.11 -18.67
CA LYS A 296 21.46 8.21 -18.26
C LYS A 296 20.70 9.22 -17.41
N TYR A 297 21.44 9.94 -16.56
CA TYR A 297 20.95 11.13 -15.89
C TYR A 297 21.93 12.29 -16.07
N SER A 298 21.46 13.39 -16.64
CA SER A 298 22.25 14.57 -16.97
C SER A 298 23.48 14.23 -17.82
N GLY A 299 23.31 13.31 -18.78
CA GLY A 299 24.37 12.83 -19.69
C GLY A 299 25.34 11.83 -19.06
N ARG A 300 25.20 11.49 -17.77
CA ARG A 300 26.04 10.50 -17.08
C ARG A 300 25.39 9.13 -17.10
N ASP A 301 26.22 8.11 -17.29
CA ASP A 301 25.79 6.73 -17.44
C ASP A 301 25.34 6.12 -16.11
N LEU A 302 24.25 5.35 -16.15
CA LEU A 302 23.69 4.66 -14.99
C LEU A 302 23.52 3.17 -15.22
N PHE A 303 22.73 2.79 -16.23
CA PHE A 303 22.41 1.38 -16.50
C PHE A 303 22.45 1.12 -18.00
N TYR A 304 23.15 0.05 -18.41
CA TYR A 304 23.19 -0.39 -19.79
C TYR A 304 21.86 -1.02 -20.20
N ARG A 305 21.28 -1.87 -19.34
CA ARG A 305 20.02 -2.59 -19.59
C ARG A 305 19.25 -2.85 -18.29
N LEU A 306 17.93 -2.64 -18.30
CA LEU A 306 17.01 -2.93 -17.19
C LEU A 306 15.77 -3.69 -17.70
N SER A 307 15.39 -4.76 -17.02
CA SER A 307 14.17 -5.52 -17.31
C SER A 307 13.74 -6.40 -16.14
N LEU A 308 12.45 -6.75 -16.08
CA LEU A 308 12.03 -7.90 -15.30
C LEU A 308 12.47 -9.16 -16.04
N SER A 309 13.36 -9.91 -15.42
CA SER A 309 14.02 -11.07 -16.02
C SER A 309 13.15 -12.30 -16.00
N ASP A 310 12.46 -12.53 -14.87
CA ASP A 310 11.55 -13.63 -14.68
C ASP A 310 10.63 -13.38 -13.48
N MET A 311 9.56 -14.18 -13.37
CA MET A 311 8.77 -14.30 -12.15
C MET A 311 8.29 -15.75 -11.97
N ASN A 312 8.19 -16.22 -10.73
CA ASN A 312 7.72 -17.58 -10.42
C ASN A 312 6.65 -17.58 -9.33
N ILE A 313 5.59 -18.37 -9.55
CA ILE A 313 4.40 -18.43 -8.70
C ILE A 313 4.18 -19.86 -8.16
N PRO A 314 4.95 -20.31 -7.16
CA PRO A 314 4.81 -21.64 -6.58
C PRO A 314 3.60 -21.70 -5.61
N TYR A 315 2.70 -22.66 -5.83
CA TYR A 315 1.56 -22.93 -4.95
C TYR A 315 1.91 -23.94 -3.86
N ALA A 316 1.26 -23.80 -2.71
CA ALA A 316 1.57 -24.55 -1.49
C ALA A 316 0.68 -25.77 -1.25
N ASP A 317 -0.33 -26.04 -2.10
CA ASP A 317 -1.16 -27.23 -1.95
C ASP A 317 -0.35 -28.47 -2.36
N PRO A 318 -0.05 -29.40 -1.42
CA PRO A 318 0.82 -30.53 -1.69
C PRO A 318 0.11 -31.65 -2.47
N ARG A 319 -1.19 -31.52 -2.73
CA ARG A 319 -1.99 -32.59 -3.31
C ARG A 319 -1.92 -32.57 -4.83
N HIS A 320 -2.01 -33.75 -5.45
CA HIS A 320 -2.04 -33.88 -6.90
C HIS A 320 -3.36 -33.37 -7.48
N PRO A 321 -3.37 -32.59 -8.59
CA PRO A 321 -2.20 -32.14 -9.38
C PRO A 321 -1.65 -30.76 -8.96
N PHE A 322 -2.16 -30.15 -7.89
CA PHE A 322 -1.89 -28.77 -7.50
C PHE A 322 -0.43 -28.47 -7.16
N HIS A 323 0.34 -29.46 -6.68
CA HIS A 323 1.77 -29.30 -6.35
C HIS A 323 2.63 -28.87 -7.55
N LYS A 324 2.15 -29.12 -8.78
CA LYS A 324 2.80 -28.72 -10.03
C LYS A 324 2.55 -27.26 -10.41
N LYS A 325 1.59 -26.58 -9.79
CA LYS A 325 1.30 -25.16 -10.04
C LYS A 325 2.49 -24.33 -9.55
N SER A 326 3.40 -24.05 -10.47
CA SER A 326 4.61 -23.25 -10.27
C SER A 326 4.99 -22.64 -11.60
N ALA A 327 4.18 -21.69 -12.06
CA ALA A 327 4.36 -21.03 -13.35
C ALA A 327 5.58 -20.10 -13.33
N PHE A 328 6.27 -19.99 -14.46
CA PHE A 328 7.21 -18.92 -14.75
C PHE A 328 6.56 -17.96 -15.74
N ASP A 329 5.74 -17.01 -15.29
CA ASP A 329 4.85 -16.27 -16.21
C ASP A 329 5.58 -15.60 -17.39
N LEU A 330 6.80 -15.09 -17.17
CA LEU A 330 7.62 -14.55 -18.26
C LEU A 330 8.17 -15.65 -19.17
N GLY A 331 8.74 -16.71 -18.62
CA GLY A 331 9.38 -17.76 -19.42
C GLY A 331 8.43 -18.76 -20.08
N ASP A 332 7.26 -18.97 -19.47
CA ASP A 332 6.28 -19.98 -19.86
C ASP A 332 5.09 -19.39 -20.65
N ALA A 333 4.80 -18.09 -20.52
CA ALA A 333 3.75 -17.41 -21.29
C ALA A 333 4.30 -16.20 -22.07
N GLY A 334 5.05 -15.32 -21.40
CA GLY A 334 5.66 -14.13 -21.98
C GLY A 334 4.92 -12.84 -21.63
N ALA A 335 5.56 -11.96 -20.87
CA ALA A 335 4.96 -10.70 -20.46
C ALA A 335 4.65 -9.77 -21.65
N GLY A 336 5.41 -9.88 -22.75
CA GLY A 336 5.17 -9.06 -23.93
C GLY A 336 3.93 -9.47 -24.72
N ILE A 337 3.73 -10.77 -24.94
CA ILE A 337 2.56 -11.29 -25.66
C ILE A 337 1.28 -11.21 -24.81
N MET A 338 1.43 -11.25 -23.48
CA MET A 338 0.34 -11.09 -22.52
C MET A 338 0.03 -9.62 -22.16
N ALA A 339 0.74 -8.65 -22.76
CA ALA A 339 0.52 -7.24 -22.49
C ALA A 339 -0.84 -6.77 -23.02
N ASN A 340 -1.60 -6.06 -22.19
CA ASN A 340 -2.90 -5.52 -22.55
C ASN A 340 -2.79 -4.30 -23.48
N ASP A 341 -3.85 -4.07 -24.26
CA ASP A 341 -4.07 -2.84 -25.02
C ASP A 341 -4.67 -1.77 -24.11
N LEU A 342 -3.80 -0.97 -23.47
CA LEU A 342 -4.17 0.00 -22.45
C LEU A 342 -5.02 1.15 -23.00
N LYS A 343 -6.05 1.56 -22.25
CA LYS A 343 -7.04 2.56 -22.64
C LYS A 343 -6.98 3.84 -21.80
N LEU A 344 -7.21 4.97 -22.47
CA LEU A 344 -7.31 6.29 -21.83
C LEU A 344 -8.40 6.31 -20.76
N GLY A 345 -8.06 6.84 -19.58
CA GLY A 345 -9.03 7.08 -18.50
C GLY A 345 -9.36 5.86 -17.64
N CYS A 346 -8.93 4.66 -18.04
CA CYS A 346 -9.08 3.43 -17.27
C CYS A 346 -7.74 3.01 -16.65
N ASP A 347 -6.76 2.64 -17.48
CA ASP A 347 -5.51 2.01 -17.02
C ASP A 347 -4.44 3.04 -16.63
N CYS A 348 -4.40 4.15 -17.36
CA CYS A 348 -3.48 5.26 -17.13
C CYS A 348 -4.23 6.60 -17.14
N LEU A 349 -4.05 7.40 -16.09
CA LEU A 349 -4.80 8.64 -15.85
C LEU A 349 -3.92 9.89 -16.03
N GLY A 350 -4.41 10.87 -16.81
CA GLY A 350 -3.72 12.13 -17.07
C GLY A 350 -3.43 12.34 -18.56
N SER A 351 -2.30 12.96 -18.87
CA SER A 351 -1.83 13.15 -20.25
C SER A 351 -0.88 12.00 -20.63
N ILE A 352 -1.40 11.05 -21.41
CA ILE A 352 -0.74 9.77 -21.69
C ILE A 352 -0.16 9.73 -23.10
N HIS A 353 1.04 9.19 -23.24
CA HIS A 353 1.62 8.77 -24.52
C HIS A 353 1.75 7.25 -24.54
N TYR A 354 1.21 6.58 -25.54
CA TYR A 354 1.28 5.13 -25.65
C TYR A 354 2.38 4.68 -26.61
N LEU A 355 3.10 3.64 -26.24
CA LEU A 355 4.03 2.92 -27.11
C LEU A 355 3.39 1.59 -27.48
N SER A 356 3.36 1.31 -28.78
CA SER A 356 2.90 0.04 -29.34
C SER A 356 4.09 -0.82 -29.72
N ALA A 357 3.89 -2.13 -29.77
CA ALA A 357 4.88 -3.09 -30.22
C ALA A 357 4.35 -3.94 -31.37
N ILE A 358 5.25 -4.68 -32.01
CA ILE A 358 4.91 -5.69 -33.02
C ILE A 358 5.63 -6.97 -32.59
N LEU A 359 4.89 -8.06 -32.48
CA LEU A 359 5.39 -9.41 -32.18
C LEU A 359 5.07 -10.34 -33.37
N ASN A 360 5.24 -11.66 -33.19
CA ASN A 360 4.85 -12.66 -34.18
C ASN A 360 3.69 -13.52 -33.69
N ASP A 361 2.86 -13.98 -34.62
CA ASP A 361 1.90 -15.06 -34.39
C ASP A 361 2.52 -16.45 -34.60
N ASP A 362 1.69 -17.49 -34.49
CA ASP A 362 2.08 -18.90 -34.62
C ASP A 362 2.47 -19.31 -36.07
N LYS A 363 2.14 -18.48 -37.07
CA LYS A 363 2.46 -18.67 -38.50
C LYS A 363 3.73 -17.92 -38.91
N GLY A 364 4.31 -17.13 -38.01
CA GLY A 364 5.45 -16.26 -38.27
C GLY A 364 5.06 -14.97 -39.00
N GLU A 365 3.81 -14.55 -38.87
CA GLU A 365 3.31 -13.26 -39.36
C GLU A 365 3.36 -12.19 -38.25
N PRO A 366 3.47 -10.90 -38.59
CA PRO A 366 3.45 -9.83 -37.61
C PRO A 366 2.10 -9.73 -36.88
N LEU A 367 2.18 -9.59 -35.57
CA LEU A 367 1.07 -9.35 -34.66
C LEU A 367 1.21 -7.95 -34.04
N ASP A 368 0.28 -7.06 -34.35
CA ASP A 368 0.26 -5.71 -33.79
C ASP A 368 -0.19 -5.76 -32.32
N MET A 369 0.61 -5.14 -31.45
CA MET A 369 0.35 -5.03 -30.01
C MET A 369 0.17 -3.55 -29.66
N PRO A 370 -1.04 -2.99 -29.83
CA PRO A 370 -1.30 -1.57 -29.59
C PRO A 370 -1.21 -1.22 -28.11
N ASN A 371 -0.66 -0.04 -27.80
CA ASN A 371 -0.74 0.60 -26.48
C ASN A 371 -0.20 -0.22 -25.29
N VAL A 372 0.77 -1.11 -25.52
CA VAL A 372 1.32 -2.01 -24.50
C VAL A 372 2.14 -1.34 -23.39
N VAL A 373 2.60 -0.11 -23.62
CA VAL A 373 3.24 0.73 -22.59
C VAL A 373 2.59 2.10 -22.58
N CYS A 374 2.14 2.55 -21.42
CA CYS A 374 1.73 3.93 -21.22
C CYS A 374 2.86 4.73 -20.57
N VAL A 375 3.10 5.94 -21.08
CA VAL A 375 4.10 6.88 -20.58
C VAL A 375 3.37 8.14 -20.12
N HIS A 376 3.55 8.50 -18.86
CA HIS A 376 2.96 9.73 -18.31
C HIS A 376 3.78 10.27 -17.15
N GLU A 377 3.47 11.49 -16.74
CA GLU A 377 4.02 12.07 -15.50
C GLU A 377 2.92 12.20 -14.45
N GLN A 378 3.28 11.98 -13.19
CA GLN A 378 2.37 12.10 -12.04
C GLN A 378 2.99 12.94 -10.93
N ASP A 379 2.14 13.49 -10.08
CA ASP A 379 2.57 14.13 -8.85
C ASP A 379 2.83 13.07 -7.77
N ALA A 380 3.99 13.16 -7.12
CA ALA A 380 4.44 12.25 -6.07
C ALA A 380 4.59 12.97 -4.72
N GLY A 381 3.78 14.01 -4.49
CA GLY A 381 3.81 14.77 -3.24
C GLY A 381 4.98 15.74 -3.13
N ILE A 382 5.63 15.79 -1.96
CA ILE A 382 6.74 16.72 -1.69
C ILE A 382 8.07 16.07 -2.07
N GLY A 383 8.85 16.74 -2.94
CA GLY A 383 10.20 16.31 -3.27
C GLY A 383 11.20 16.70 -2.19
N TRP A 384 11.20 17.98 -1.81
CA TRP A 384 11.93 18.44 -0.63
C TRP A 384 11.29 19.70 -0.04
N LYS A 385 11.46 19.89 1.26
CA LYS A 385 10.97 21.07 1.98
C LYS A 385 11.88 21.42 3.14
N HIS A 386 12.12 22.71 3.33
CA HIS A 386 12.74 23.23 4.55
C HIS A 386 12.09 24.55 4.95
N THR A 387 11.83 24.72 6.25
CA THR A 387 11.39 26.00 6.83
C THR A 387 12.43 26.50 7.80
N ASN A 388 12.98 27.69 7.54
CA ASN A 388 13.84 28.34 8.50
C ASN A 388 12.98 29.03 9.56
N TYR A 389 12.89 28.44 10.76
CA TYR A 389 12.05 28.98 11.83
C TYR A 389 12.44 30.40 12.27
N ARG A 390 13.69 30.84 12.02
CA ARG A 390 14.16 32.19 12.37
C ARG A 390 13.56 33.27 11.48
N THR A 391 13.24 32.92 10.22
CA THR A 391 12.67 33.85 9.24
C THR A 391 11.24 33.50 8.84
N GLY A 392 10.75 32.33 9.23
CA GLY A 392 9.47 31.78 8.79
C GLY A 392 9.44 31.34 7.32
N ARG A 393 10.52 31.54 6.54
CA ARG A 393 10.56 31.23 5.11
C ARG A 393 10.57 29.72 4.88
N ALA A 394 9.58 29.23 4.15
CA ALA A 394 9.55 27.87 3.62
C ALA A 394 10.08 27.85 2.17
N ALA A 395 11.01 26.93 1.90
CA ALA A 395 11.44 26.55 0.55
C ALA A 395 10.93 25.13 0.29
N ILE A 396 10.28 24.92 -0.87
CA ILE A 396 9.62 23.67 -1.20
C ILE A 396 9.61 23.44 -2.70
N ALA A 397 9.83 22.19 -3.10
CA ALA A 397 9.55 21.69 -4.44
C ALA A 397 8.71 20.41 -4.31
N ARG A 398 7.65 20.29 -5.11
CA ARG A 398 6.89 19.05 -5.30
C ARG A 398 7.72 18.06 -6.10
N SER A 399 7.49 16.78 -5.84
CA SER A 399 8.11 15.70 -6.59
C SER A 399 7.21 15.36 -7.77
N ARG A 400 7.80 15.26 -8.95
CA ARG A 400 7.16 14.66 -10.13
C ARG A 400 7.86 13.35 -10.44
N GLU A 401 7.07 12.41 -10.93
CA GLU A 401 7.55 11.11 -11.41
C GLU A 401 7.16 10.93 -12.87
N LEU A 402 8.08 10.44 -13.69
CA LEU A 402 7.78 9.84 -14.98
C LEU A 402 7.52 8.35 -14.77
N VAL A 403 6.40 7.85 -15.28
CA VAL A 403 5.96 6.47 -15.16
C VAL A 403 5.90 5.87 -16.57
N LEU A 404 6.55 4.73 -16.76
CA LEU A 404 6.32 3.82 -17.87
C LEU A 404 5.69 2.56 -17.30
N GLN A 405 4.48 2.23 -17.74
CA GLN A 405 3.70 1.13 -17.18
C GLN A 405 3.20 0.22 -18.29
N SER A 406 3.30 -1.09 -18.06
CA SER A 406 2.64 -2.14 -18.82
C SER A 406 1.75 -2.96 -17.88
N ILE A 407 0.63 -3.48 -18.38
CA ILE A 407 -0.22 -4.41 -17.63
C ILE A 407 -0.25 -5.71 -18.43
N ILE A 408 -0.02 -6.82 -17.74
CA ILE A 408 -0.11 -8.16 -18.33
C ILE A 408 -1.22 -8.93 -17.62
N THR A 409 -1.99 -9.70 -18.40
CA THR A 409 -2.95 -10.68 -17.86
C THR A 409 -2.38 -12.07 -18.09
N VAL A 410 -2.28 -12.90 -17.07
CA VAL A 410 -1.80 -14.29 -17.19
C VAL A 410 -2.87 -15.20 -16.60
N ALA A 411 -3.74 -15.69 -17.48
CA ALA A 411 -4.98 -16.39 -17.13
C ALA A 411 -5.79 -15.59 -16.09
N ASN A 412 -5.73 -15.98 -14.82
CA ASN A 412 -6.50 -15.39 -13.73
C ASN A 412 -5.88 -14.12 -13.13
N TYR A 413 -4.55 -13.91 -13.25
CA TYR A 413 -3.85 -12.80 -12.59
C TYR A 413 -3.60 -11.62 -13.52
N GLU A 414 -3.56 -10.42 -12.93
CA GLU A 414 -3.04 -9.23 -13.58
C GLU A 414 -1.82 -8.69 -12.83
N TYR A 415 -0.79 -8.30 -13.58
CA TYR A 415 0.38 -7.60 -13.05
C TYR A 415 0.58 -6.26 -13.74
N ILE A 416 0.60 -5.21 -12.94
CA ILE A 416 1.04 -3.89 -13.35
C ILE A 416 2.54 -3.80 -13.13
N LEU A 417 3.31 -3.61 -14.20
CA LEU A 417 4.76 -3.59 -14.23
C LEU A 417 5.25 -2.20 -14.65
N ALA A 418 5.89 -1.46 -13.74
CA ALA A 418 6.22 -0.05 -13.98
C ALA A 418 7.65 0.36 -13.62
N PHE A 419 8.30 1.07 -14.54
CA PHE A 419 9.50 1.87 -14.26
C PHE A 419 9.10 3.30 -13.92
N MET A 420 9.61 3.81 -12.80
CA MET A 420 9.31 5.15 -12.29
C MET A 420 10.61 5.93 -12.07
N PHE A 421 10.66 7.16 -12.56
CA PHE A 421 11.82 8.04 -12.46
C PHE A 421 11.45 9.33 -11.76
N ASN A 422 12.25 9.81 -10.82
CA ASN A 422 12.00 11.10 -10.16
C ASN A 422 13.09 12.15 -10.42
N GLN A 423 12.79 13.40 -10.05
CA GLN A 423 13.69 14.53 -10.27
C GLN A 423 14.95 14.50 -9.37
N ALA A 424 14.97 13.64 -8.34
CA ALA A 424 16.13 13.44 -7.46
C ALA A 424 17.12 12.37 -7.98
N GLY A 425 16.93 11.89 -9.21
CA GLY A 425 17.80 10.89 -9.82
C GLY A 425 17.55 9.48 -9.27
N GLU A 426 16.41 9.21 -8.65
CA GLU A 426 16.01 7.86 -8.23
C GLU A 426 15.16 7.18 -9.30
N LEU A 427 15.45 5.89 -9.50
CA LEU A 427 14.71 4.95 -10.32
C LEU A 427 13.99 3.96 -9.38
N THR A 428 12.72 3.67 -9.63
CA THR A 428 11.96 2.63 -8.94
C THR A 428 11.34 1.67 -9.94
N TYR A 429 11.41 0.39 -9.67
CA TYR A 429 10.59 -0.64 -10.34
C TYR A 429 9.44 -1.03 -9.40
N GLU A 430 8.22 -0.84 -9.86
CA GLU A 430 7.00 -1.14 -9.12
C GLU A 430 6.27 -2.32 -9.77
N VAL A 431 5.82 -3.25 -8.94
CA VAL A 431 4.88 -4.30 -9.34
C VAL A 431 3.61 -4.14 -8.52
N ARG A 432 2.45 -4.21 -9.17
CA ARG A 432 1.17 -4.40 -8.49
C ARG A 432 0.56 -5.72 -8.95
N ALA A 433 0.32 -6.63 -8.01
CA ALA A 433 -0.45 -7.85 -8.29
C ALA A 433 -1.93 -7.56 -8.01
N THR A 434 -2.81 -7.92 -8.94
CA THR A 434 -4.28 -7.75 -8.87
C THR A 434 -4.92 -8.90 -9.67
N GLY A 435 -6.23 -8.87 -9.88
CA GLY A 435 -6.90 -9.89 -10.68
C GLY A 435 -7.58 -10.94 -9.83
N ILE A 436 -7.85 -12.12 -10.36
CA ILE A 436 -8.62 -13.15 -9.67
C ILE A 436 -7.66 -14.21 -9.10
N LEU A 437 -7.96 -14.71 -7.90
CA LEU A 437 -7.22 -15.84 -7.32
C LEU A 437 -7.37 -17.07 -8.21
N SER A 438 -6.31 -17.86 -8.37
CA SER A 438 -6.46 -19.20 -8.95
C SER A 438 -7.13 -20.11 -7.91
N THR A 439 -8.29 -20.67 -8.24
CA THR A 439 -9.13 -21.42 -7.30
C THR A 439 -9.17 -22.92 -7.61
N GLN A 440 -9.63 -23.70 -6.64
CA GLN A 440 -9.76 -25.14 -6.74
C GLN A 440 -10.95 -25.63 -5.88
N PRO A 441 -11.55 -26.79 -6.18
CA PRO A 441 -12.72 -27.27 -5.46
C PRO A 441 -12.36 -27.76 -4.04
N ILE A 442 -13.28 -27.55 -3.11
CA ILE A 442 -13.15 -28.03 -1.72
C ILE A 442 -14.52 -28.48 -1.19
N ASP A 443 -14.52 -29.52 -0.35
CA ASP A 443 -15.73 -29.99 0.32
C ASP A 443 -16.27 -28.95 1.33
N ASP A 444 -17.56 -29.01 1.63
CA ASP A 444 -18.18 -28.13 2.62
C ASP A 444 -17.75 -28.45 4.06
N GLY A 445 -17.59 -27.41 4.87
CA GLY A 445 -17.38 -27.53 6.31
C GLY A 445 -16.01 -28.08 6.73
N ILE A 446 -15.04 -28.11 5.81
CA ILE A 446 -13.65 -28.43 6.13
C ILE A 446 -12.78 -27.18 6.06
N GLU A 447 -11.64 -27.24 6.72
CA GLU A 447 -10.59 -26.22 6.69
C GLU A 447 -9.26 -26.94 6.43
N VAL A 448 -8.34 -26.27 5.75
CA VAL A 448 -7.02 -26.79 5.39
C VAL A 448 -5.93 -25.76 5.68
N PRO A 449 -4.71 -26.16 6.09
CA PRO A 449 -3.64 -25.23 6.45
C PRO A 449 -2.82 -24.70 5.26
N TRP A 450 -3.11 -25.10 4.02
CA TRP A 450 -2.39 -24.70 2.80
C TRP A 450 -3.23 -23.82 1.86
N GLY A 451 -4.35 -23.29 2.33
CA GLY A 451 -5.20 -22.39 1.56
C GLY A 451 -6.33 -21.78 2.37
N THR A 452 -6.97 -20.77 1.80
CA THR A 452 -8.12 -20.09 2.39
C THR A 452 -9.37 -20.41 1.59
N ILE A 453 -10.45 -20.79 2.27
CA ILE A 453 -11.76 -20.92 1.62
C ILE A 453 -12.34 -19.51 1.49
N VAL A 454 -12.38 -19.01 0.25
CA VAL A 454 -12.76 -17.62 -0.05
C VAL A 454 -14.23 -17.48 -0.46
N HIS A 455 -14.85 -18.59 -0.86
CA HIS A 455 -16.26 -18.69 -1.23
C HIS A 455 -16.75 -20.15 -1.00
N PRO A 456 -18.04 -20.43 -0.77
CA PRO A 456 -18.51 -21.80 -0.56
C PRO A 456 -18.10 -22.77 -1.68
N GLY A 457 -17.33 -23.79 -1.34
CA GLY A 457 -16.80 -24.77 -2.31
C GLY A 457 -15.54 -24.33 -3.06
N VAL A 458 -14.98 -23.16 -2.72
CA VAL A 458 -13.84 -22.54 -3.43
C VAL A 458 -12.67 -22.35 -2.47
N LEU A 459 -11.59 -23.09 -2.71
CA LEU A 459 -10.33 -22.92 -2.01
C LEU A 459 -9.37 -22.10 -2.90
N ALA A 460 -8.76 -21.08 -2.32
CA ALA A 460 -7.59 -20.41 -2.88
C ALA A 460 -6.36 -20.87 -2.10
N ALA A 461 -5.49 -21.66 -2.73
CA ALA A 461 -4.29 -22.17 -2.09
C ALA A 461 -3.29 -21.04 -1.79
N HIS A 462 -2.56 -21.15 -0.67
CA HIS A 462 -1.43 -20.26 -0.41
C HIS A 462 -0.40 -20.39 -1.53
N HIS A 463 0.27 -19.31 -1.88
CA HIS A 463 1.29 -19.30 -2.94
C HIS A 463 2.23 -18.11 -2.78
N GLN A 464 3.36 -18.13 -3.47
CA GLN A 464 4.27 -16.98 -3.52
C GLN A 464 4.21 -16.31 -4.89
N HIS A 465 4.52 -15.02 -4.94
CA HIS A 465 4.86 -14.32 -6.18
C HIS A 465 6.29 -13.82 -6.03
N ILE A 466 7.23 -14.38 -6.80
CA ILE A 466 8.67 -14.07 -6.67
C ILE A 466 9.16 -13.50 -7.99
N PHE A 467 9.65 -12.26 -7.96
CA PHE A 467 10.11 -11.50 -9.12
C PHE A 467 11.63 -11.39 -9.13
N SER A 468 12.22 -11.26 -10.31
CA SER A 468 13.67 -11.07 -10.48
C SER A 468 13.95 -9.93 -11.45
N LEU A 469 14.37 -8.79 -10.93
CA LEU A 469 14.74 -7.62 -11.74
C LEU A 469 16.21 -7.73 -12.16
N ARG A 470 16.49 -7.79 -13.47
CA ARG A 470 17.84 -7.77 -14.02
C ARG A 470 18.32 -6.33 -14.19
N VAL A 471 19.49 -6.05 -13.62
CA VAL A 471 20.15 -4.75 -13.64
C VAL A 471 21.55 -4.94 -14.19
N ASP A 472 21.78 -4.44 -15.39
CA ASP A 472 23.09 -4.34 -16.00
C ASP A 472 23.60 -2.90 -15.82
N PRO A 473 24.46 -2.65 -14.81
CA PRO A 473 24.91 -1.34 -14.45
C PRO A 473 25.99 -0.79 -15.39
N MET A 474 26.05 0.53 -15.45
CA MET A 474 27.03 1.30 -16.20
C MET A 474 27.29 2.62 -15.45
N ILE A 475 27.49 2.55 -14.13
CA ILE A 475 27.60 3.72 -13.26
C ILE A 475 28.88 4.51 -13.62
N ASP A 476 28.74 5.64 -14.32
CA ASP A 476 29.85 6.39 -14.95
C ASP A 476 30.88 5.50 -15.67
N GLY A 477 30.40 4.47 -16.37
CA GLY A 477 31.23 3.52 -17.11
C GLY A 477 31.01 2.07 -16.71
N HIS A 478 31.66 1.16 -17.44
CA HIS A 478 31.38 -0.28 -17.42
C HIS A 478 32.09 -1.06 -16.32
N ALA A 479 33.23 -0.57 -15.84
CA ALA A 479 33.96 -1.21 -14.73
C ALA A 479 33.28 -0.84 -13.40
N ASN A 480 32.38 -1.70 -12.94
CA ASN A 480 31.62 -1.49 -11.71
C ASN A 480 31.95 -2.59 -10.70
N ARG A 481 31.52 -2.40 -9.46
CA ARG A 481 31.62 -3.41 -8.40
C ARG A 481 30.38 -3.39 -7.53
N LEU A 482 30.06 -4.54 -6.93
CA LEU A 482 29.05 -4.62 -5.90
C LEU A 482 29.71 -4.57 -4.51
N VAL A 483 29.13 -3.76 -3.63
CA VAL A 483 29.48 -3.73 -2.20
C VAL A 483 28.21 -3.80 -1.36
N TYR A 484 28.36 -4.06 -0.06
CA TYR A 484 27.32 -3.81 0.92
C TYR A 484 27.85 -3.11 2.16
N ASP A 485 27.04 -2.21 2.72
CA ASP A 485 27.28 -1.54 3.99
C ASP A 485 26.51 -2.23 5.12
N GLU A 486 27.12 -2.34 6.30
CA GLU A 486 26.47 -2.81 7.53
C GLU A 486 26.77 -1.86 8.69
N ALA A 487 25.76 -1.55 9.49
CA ALA A 487 25.89 -0.74 10.70
C ALA A 487 26.11 -1.63 11.93
N HIS A 488 27.20 -1.37 12.65
CA HIS A 488 27.63 -2.14 13.82
C HIS A 488 27.81 -1.22 15.03
N ALA A 489 27.20 -1.56 16.16
CA ALA A 489 27.34 -0.79 17.40
C ALA A 489 28.78 -0.79 17.92
N MET A 490 29.26 0.37 18.39
CA MET A 490 30.56 0.46 19.06
C MET A 490 30.42 -0.01 20.51
N PRO A 491 31.38 -0.77 21.06
CA PRO A 491 31.36 -1.12 22.48
C PRO A 491 31.45 0.15 23.35
N ARG A 492 30.95 0.07 24.58
CA ARG A 492 31.18 1.13 25.58
C ARG A 492 32.65 1.18 25.95
N SER A 493 33.21 2.38 26.00
CA SER A 493 34.61 2.65 26.31
C SER A 493 34.79 4.09 26.77
N ASP A 494 36.01 4.51 27.12
CA ASP A 494 36.30 5.92 27.41
C ASP A 494 36.01 6.84 26.22
N PHE A 495 36.14 6.33 24.98
CA PHE A 495 35.81 7.06 23.76
C PHE A 495 34.30 7.07 23.47
N ASN A 496 33.58 6.00 23.82
CA ASN A 496 32.12 5.88 23.67
C ASN A 496 31.44 5.65 25.04
N PRO A 497 31.53 6.59 25.99
CA PRO A 497 31.14 6.36 27.38
C PRO A 497 29.62 6.19 27.53
N HIS A 498 28.85 6.73 26.60
CA HIS A 498 27.39 6.69 26.59
C HIS A 498 26.82 5.54 25.76
N GLY A 499 27.65 4.78 25.02
CA GLY A 499 27.20 3.61 24.26
C GLY A 499 26.32 3.94 23.05
N THR A 500 26.38 5.16 22.53
CA THR A 500 25.54 5.63 21.41
C THR A 500 26.23 5.53 20.06
N GLY A 501 27.55 5.35 20.04
CA GLY A 501 28.34 5.27 18.81
C GLY A 501 28.08 3.98 18.04
N TYR A 502 28.14 4.07 16.71
CA TYR A 502 28.15 2.94 15.78
C TYR A 502 29.09 3.25 14.62
N THR A 503 29.54 2.23 13.90
CA THR A 503 30.35 2.35 12.68
C THR A 503 29.65 1.65 11.53
N VAL A 504 29.87 2.14 10.30
CA VAL A 504 29.45 1.44 9.09
C VAL A 504 30.65 0.76 8.46
N LYS A 505 30.56 -0.55 8.24
CA LYS A 505 31.56 -1.34 7.52
C LYS A 505 31.06 -1.61 6.11
N GLU A 506 31.84 -1.21 5.11
CA GLU A 506 31.61 -1.58 3.71
C GLU A 506 32.39 -2.87 3.40
N THR A 507 31.74 -3.81 2.71
CA THR A 507 32.35 -5.08 2.29
C THR A 507 32.23 -5.23 0.77
N LEU A 508 33.33 -5.64 0.13
CA LEU A 508 33.40 -5.90 -1.31
C LEU A 508 32.83 -7.28 -1.64
N VAL A 509 32.14 -7.39 -2.77
CA VAL A 509 31.76 -8.67 -3.37
C VAL A 509 32.68 -8.91 -4.57
N GLU A 510 33.68 -9.77 -4.38
CA GLU A 510 34.74 -9.97 -5.38
C GLU A 510 34.37 -11.01 -6.44
N GLN A 511 33.51 -11.97 -6.10
CA GLN A 511 33.15 -13.09 -6.96
C GLN A 511 31.64 -13.20 -7.14
N SER A 512 31.21 -13.84 -8.23
CA SER A 512 29.82 -14.17 -8.46
C SER A 512 29.22 -14.91 -7.26
N ALA A 513 28.07 -14.44 -6.77
CA ALA A 513 27.48 -14.91 -5.53
C ALA A 513 25.98 -14.62 -5.43
N GLY A 514 25.29 -15.48 -4.67
CA GLY A 514 23.98 -15.19 -4.10
C GLY A 514 24.14 -14.59 -2.70
N LEU A 515 23.40 -13.51 -2.42
CA LEU A 515 23.58 -12.63 -1.27
C LEU A 515 22.21 -12.29 -0.67
N ASP A 516 22.19 -12.05 0.64
CA ASP A 516 20.97 -11.79 1.39
C ASP A 516 21.01 -10.44 2.09
N LEU A 517 19.84 -9.80 2.18
CA LEU A 517 19.61 -8.66 3.04
C LEU A 517 19.69 -9.09 4.51
N ASP A 518 20.01 -8.14 5.39
CA ASP A 518 20.06 -8.36 6.83
C ASP A 518 19.58 -7.08 7.53
N PHE A 519 18.37 -7.11 8.08
CA PHE A 519 17.75 -5.94 8.70
C PHE A 519 18.34 -5.61 10.08
N ASP A 520 18.96 -6.58 10.77
CA ASP A 520 19.54 -6.37 12.09
C ASP A 520 20.80 -5.49 12.04
N VAL A 521 21.53 -5.53 10.92
CA VAL A 521 22.70 -4.67 10.65
C VAL A 521 22.46 -3.68 9.50
N ASN A 522 21.21 -3.54 9.05
CA ASN A 522 20.81 -2.68 7.93
C ASN A 522 21.67 -2.89 6.67
N ARG A 523 21.93 -4.16 6.29
CA ARG A 523 22.76 -4.50 5.14
C ARG A 523 22.18 -3.90 3.86
N THR A 524 22.90 -2.94 3.30
CA THR A 524 22.47 -2.19 2.10
C THR A 524 23.46 -2.38 0.97
N PHE A 525 23.00 -2.91 -0.15
CA PHE A 525 23.85 -3.13 -1.33
C PHE A 525 24.01 -1.85 -2.16
N LYS A 526 25.19 -1.68 -2.75
CA LYS A 526 25.52 -0.54 -3.63
C LYS A 526 26.33 -1.01 -4.82
N ILE A 527 25.94 -0.57 -6.00
CA ILE A 527 26.74 -0.69 -7.22
C ILE A 527 27.60 0.56 -7.31
N GLN A 528 28.91 0.39 -7.41
CA GLN A 528 29.89 1.49 -7.37
C GLN A 528 30.79 1.49 -8.58
N ASN A 529 31.29 2.67 -8.92
CA ASN A 529 32.46 2.84 -9.77
C ASN A 529 33.62 3.38 -8.92
N ALA A 530 34.64 2.55 -8.71
CA ALA A 530 35.76 2.88 -7.85
C ALA A 530 36.73 3.91 -8.45
N ALA A 531 36.72 4.07 -9.78
CA ALA A 531 37.59 4.99 -10.51
C ALA A 531 37.07 6.44 -10.47
N VAL A 532 35.75 6.62 -10.33
CA VAL A 532 35.13 7.95 -10.26
C VAL A 532 34.82 8.31 -8.81
N ARG A 533 35.43 9.41 -8.34
CA ARG A 533 35.36 9.86 -6.95
C ARG A 533 34.51 11.11 -6.81
N ASN A 534 33.61 11.10 -5.84
CA ASN A 534 32.86 12.29 -5.48
C ASN A 534 33.81 13.36 -4.91
N PRO A 535 33.75 14.61 -5.41
CA PRO A 535 34.70 15.66 -5.00
C PRO A 535 34.51 16.14 -3.56
N VAL A 536 33.36 15.88 -2.92
CA VAL A 536 33.06 16.35 -1.56
C VAL A 536 33.67 15.45 -0.49
N ASN A 537 33.60 14.14 -0.65
CA ASN A 537 34.01 13.18 0.37
C ASN A 537 35.04 12.13 -0.11
N GLY A 538 35.46 12.20 -1.38
CA GLY A 538 36.44 11.28 -1.97
C GLY A 538 35.98 9.82 -2.04
N LYS A 539 34.69 9.53 -1.80
CA LYS A 539 34.13 8.17 -1.91
C LYS A 539 33.78 7.85 -3.36
N PRO A 540 33.78 6.56 -3.76
CA PRO A 540 33.26 6.13 -5.05
C PRO A 540 31.84 6.65 -5.28
N VAL A 541 31.54 7.03 -6.53
CA VAL A 541 30.16 7.25 -6.97
C VAL A 541 29.41 5.91 -6.97
N ALA A 542 28.13 5.93 -6.61
CA ALA A 542 27.37 4.71 -6.45
C ALA A 542 25.85 4.92 -6.62
N TYR A 543 25.14 3.82 -6.85
CA TYR A 543 23.70 3.70 -6.62
C TYR A 543 23.44 2.59 -5.62
N LYS A 544 22.66 2.87 -4.57
CA LYS A 544 22.23 1.87 -3.59
C LYS A 544 20.93 1.20 -4.03
N ILE A 545 20.80 -0.07 -3.70
CA ILE A 545 19.63 -0.90 -3.96
C ILE A 545 18.79 -0.92 -2.69
N HIS A 546 17.53 -0.53 -2.81
CA HIS A 546 16.54 -0.59 -1.74
C HIS A 546 15.42 -1.53 -2.17
N ALA A 547 15.52 -2.78 -1.74
CA ALA A 547 14.53 -3.82 -1.97
C ALA A 547 13.83 -4.16 -0.65
N PRO A 548 12.53 -4.52 -0.68
CA PRO A 548 11.82 -4.94 0.51
C PRO A 548 12.36 -6.30 0.98
N PRO A 549 12.38 -6.56 2.30
CA PRO A 549 12.58 -7.93 2.77
C PRO A 549 11.43 -8.79 2.25
N PHE A 550 11.75 -10.00 1.78
CA PHE A 550 10.73 -10.97 1.36
C PHE A 550 11.13 -12.37 1.84
N GLN A 551 10.13 -13.24 2.00
CA GLN A 551 10.34 -14.64 2.32
C GLN A 551 10.76 -15.37 1.03
N LYS A 552 11.97 -15.91 1.03
CA LYS A 552 12.52 -16.73 -0.06
C LYS A 552 11.63 -17.95 -0.32
N MET A 553 11.88 -18.66 -1.42
CA MET A 553 11.11 -19.85 -1.78
C MET A 553 11.01 -20.85 -0.61
N ILE A 554 9.77 -21.25 -0.31
CA ILE A 554 9.45 -22.16 0.80
C ILE A 554 9.55 -23.63 0.39
N SER A 555 9.35 -23.92 -0.90
CA SER A 555 9.44 -25.28 -1.47
C SER A 555 10.71 -25.99 -1.03
N ASP A 556 10.59 -27.30 -0.75
CA ASP A 556 11.72 -28.12 -0.33
C ASP A 556 12.86 -28.08 -1.36
N LYS A 557 14.11 -28.09 -0.90
CA LYS A 557 15.29 -27.94 -1.76
C LYS A 557 15.43 -29.07 -2.79
N GLU A 558 14.87 -30.24 -2.50
CA GLU A 558 14.86 -31.37 -3.43
C GLU A 558 13.70 -31.35 -4.42
N SER A 559 12.73 -30.46 -4.23
CA SER A 559 11.59 -30.29 -5.15
C SER A 559 12.01 -29.68 -6.49
N PHE A 560 11.26 -29.98 -7.55
CA PHE A 560 11.45 -29.34 -8.84
C PHE A 560 11.17 -27.84 -8.79
N ASN A 561 10.21 -27.37 -7.97
CA ASN A 561 9.94 -25.95 -7.79
C ASN A 561 11.22 -25.20 -7.35
N TYR A 562 11.94 -25.73 -6.35
CA TYR A 562 13.20 -25.14 -5.86
C TYR A 562 14.37 -25.27 -6.84
N LYS A 563 14.48 -26.42 -7.51
CA LYS A 563 15.56 -26.67 -8.48
C LYS A 563 15.44 -25.79 -9.73
N ARG A 564 14.22 -25.54 -10.19
CA ARG A 564 13.92 -24.75 -11.40
C ARG A 564 13.99 -23.24 -11.16
N ALA A 565 13.43 -22.76 -10.05
CA ALA A 565 13.38 -21.33 -9.74
C ALA A 565 14.68 -20.85 -9.09
N GLU A 566 15.77 -20.91 -9.86
CA GLU A 566 17.12 -20.66 -9.34
C GLU A 566 17.33 -19.28 -8.73
N PHE A 567 16.54 -18.28 -9.12
CA PHE A 567 16.62 -16.94 -8.52
C PHE A 567 15.97 -16.86 -7.13
N ALA A 568 15.05 -17.76 -6.77
CA ALA A 568 14.09 -17.54 -5.69
C ALA A 568 14.62 -17.80 -4.26
N ASP A 569 15.89 -18.21 -4.10
CA ASP A 569 16.49 -18.58 -2.80
C ASP A 569 17.44 -17.53 -2.21
N ARG A 570 17.58 -16.35 -2.84
CA ARG A 570 18.41 -15.22 -2.37
C ARG A 570 17.69 -13.89 -2.60
N ASN A 571 18.19 -12.81 -1.98
CA ASN A 571 17.69 -11.46 -2.26
C ASN A 571 18.39 -10.79 -3.44
N ILE A 572 19.67 -11.08 -3.62
CA ILE A 572 20.49 -10.53 -4.70
C ILE A 572 21.38 -11.64 -5.25
N TYR A 573 21.46 -11.70 -6.57
CA TYR A 573 22.55 -12.38 -7.26
C TYR A 573 23.43 -11.36 -7.97
N ALA A 574 24.74 -11.54 -7.86
CA ALA A 574 25.72 -10.79 -8.64
C ALA A 574 26.52 -11.79 -9.46
N VAL A 575 26.60 -11.58 -10.78
CA VAL A 575 27.28 -12.48 -11.71
C VAL A 575 28.11 -11.67 -12.70
N LYS A 576 29.12 -12.30 -13.30
CA LYS A 576 29.86 -11.69 -14.41
C LYS A 576 28.96 -11.58 -15.64
N TYR A 577 29.02 -10.46 -16.35
CA TYR A 577 28.28 -10.29 -17.60
C TYR A 577 28.68 -11.36 -18.64
N ARG A 578 27.68 -11.89 -19.34
CA ARG A 578 27.82 -12.65 -20.59
C ARG A 578 26.63 -12.35 -21.50
N ASP A 579 26.87 -12.37 -22.81
CA ASP A 579 25.79 -12.26 -23.80
C ASP A 579 24.79 -13.43 -23.65
N ASP A 580 23.51 -13.18 -23.93
CA ASP A 580 22.38 -14.14 -23.82
C ASP A 580 22.05 -14.64 -22.38
N GLU A 581 22.74 -14.16 -21.33
CA GLU A 581 22.38 -14.44 -19.92
C GLU A 581 21.37 -13.40 -19.39
N LEU A 582 20.15 -13.49 -19.93
CA LEU A 582 19.07 -12.53 -19.69
C LEU A 582 18.05 -13.00 -18.65
N PHE A 583 17.78 -14.31 -18.57
CA PHE A 583 16.63 -14.86 -17.85
C PHE A 583 17.03 -15.65 -16.61
N SER A 584 16.70 -15.13 -15.44
CA SER A 584 17.18 -15.67 -14.17
C SER A 584 16.63 -17.05 -13.80
N GLY A 585 15.49 -17.47 -14.38
CA GLY A 585 14.94 -18.83 -14.31
C GLY A 585 15.50 -19.78 -15.38
N GLY A 586 16.34 -19.29 -16.30
CA GLY A 586 16.85 -20.03 -17.46
C GLY A 586 16.10 -19.71 -18.75
N LYS A 587 16.70 -20.09 -19.89
CA LYS A 587 16.16 -19.76 -21.23
C LYS A 587 14.84 -20.49 -21.54
N TYR A 588 14.68 -21.72 -21.06
CA TYR A 588 13.47 -22.53 -21.24
C TYR A 588 12.98 -23.04 -19.88
N THR A 589 11.92 -22.43 -19.37
CA THR A 589 11.38 -22.69 -18.03
C THR A 589 10.27 -23.74 -18.03
N ASN A 590 9.56 -23.91 -19.14
CA ASN A 590 8.41 -24.79 -19.23
C ASN A 590 8.85 -26.26 -19.12
N GLN A 591 8.32 -26.96 -18.10
CA GLN A 591 8.73 -28.31 -17.68
C GLN A 591 10.25 -28.49 -17.48
N SER A 592 10.97 -27.41 -17.16
CA SER A 592 12.43 -27.45 -17.02
C SER A 592 12.89 -28.31 -15.84
N ARG A 593 14.16 -28.72 -15.86
CA ARG A 593 14.79 -29.45 -14.73
C ARG A 593 15.66 -28.57 -13.83
N GLY A 594 15.75 -27.28 -14.12
CA GLY A 594 16.71 -26.35 -13.49
C GLY A 594 18.14 -26.53 -14.00
N GLY A 595 19.10 -25.83 -13.38
CA GLY A 595 20.53 -25.88 -13.71
C GLY A 595 20.98 -24.93 -14.83
N THR A 596 20.17 -23.95 -15.20
CA THR A 596 20.43 -23.01 -16.31
C THR A 596 20.17 -21.54 -15.97
N GLY A 597 19.75 -21.25 -14.73
CA GLY A 597 19.43 -19.91 -14.25
C GLY A 597 20.54 -19.25 -13.44
N VAL A 598 20.17 -18.19 -12.72
CA VAL A 598 21.13 -17.28 -12.09
C VAL A 598 21.94 -17.91 -10.95
N ARG A 599 21.42 -18.92 -10.26
CA ARG A 599 22.17 -19.66 -9.23
C ARG A 599 23.35 -20.40 -9.85
N SER A 600 23.11 -21.12 -10.95
CA SER A 600 24.15 -21.82 -11.71
C SER A 600 25.19 -20.84 -12.26
N TRP A 601 24.77 -19.64 -12.66
CA TRP A 601 25.69 -18.58 -13.09
C TRP A 601 26.55 -18.06 -11.94
N ALA A 602 25.96 -17.88 -10.76
CA ALA A 602 26.66 -17.46 -9.56
C ALA A 602 27.62 -18.53 -9.00
N GLU A 603 27.32 -19.81 -9.23
CA GLU A 603 28.17 -20.94 -8.84
C GLU A 603 29.47 -21.04 -9.64
N ARG A 604 29.61 -20.33 -10.76
CA ARG A 604 30.89 -20.24 -11.49
C ARG A 604 32.00 -19.54 -10.70
N LYS A 605 31.66 -18.77 -9.65
CA LYS A 605 32.60 -18.03 -8.79
C LYS A 605 33.60 -17.16 -9.57
N GLU A 606 33.15 -16.61 -10.69
CA GLU A 606 33.96 -15.72 -11.53
C GLU A 606 34.25 -14.41 -10.81
N ASN A 607 35.40 -13.79 -11.09
CA ASN A 607 35.70 -12.45 -10.57
C ASN A 607 34.75 -11.41 -11.18
N ILE A 608 34.21 -10.55 -10.32
CA ILE A 608 33.32 -9.43 -10.68
C ILE A 608 33.76 -8.09 -10.06
N LEU A 609 34.92 -8.05 -9.40
CA LEU A 609 35.45 -6.83 -8.80
C LEU A 609 35.95 -5.87 -9.88
N ASP A 610 35.37 -4.67 -9.90
CA ASP A 610 35.75 -3.57 -10.81
C ASP A 610 35.73 -4.03 -12.29
N ASP A 611 34.71 -4.80 -12.65
CA ASP A 611 34.52 -5.49 -13.93
C ASP A 611 33.06 -5.30 -14.42
N ASP A 612 32.72 -5.88 -15.57
CA ASP A 612 31.35 -5.92 -16.08
C ASP A 612 30.54 -7.00 -15.35
N LEU A 613 29.69 -6.57 -14.43
CA LEU A 613 28.85 -7.43 -13.59
C LEU A 613 27.36 -7.15 -13.84
N VAL A 614 26.51 -8.15 -13.64
CA VAL A 614 25.04 -8.01 -13.68
C VAL A 614 24.49 -8.35 -12.29
N VAL A 615 23.53 -7.54 -11.84
CA VAL A 615 22.82 -7.73 -10.57
C VAL A 615 21.39 -8.17 -10.86
N PHE A 616 20.95 -9.25 -10.23
CA PHE A 616 19.55 -9.67 -10.22
C PHE A 616 18.98 -9.43 -8.83
N VAL A 617 17.95 -8.60 -8.73
CA VAL A 617 17.32 -8.24 -7.44
C VAL A 617 16.00 -8.99 -7.31
N GLN A 618 15.90 -9.80 -6.27
CA GLN A 618 14.68 -10.57 -5.97
C GLN A 618 13.82 -9.88 -4.92
N PHE A 619 12.52 -9.89 -5.18
CA PHE A 619 11.48 -9.35 -4.32
C PHE A 619 10.18 -10.10 -4.58
N GLY A 620 9.24 -10.06 -3.63
CA GLY A 620 8.02 -10.84 -3.76
C GLY A 620 7.12 -10.80 -2.54
N ILE A 621 6.02 -11.54 -2.61
CA ILE A 621 5.08 -11.78 -1.51
C ILE A 621 4.89 -13.27 -1.27
N ASN A 622 4.65 -13.63 0.00
CA ASN A 622 4.00 -14.88 0.35
C ASN A 622 2.51 -14.57 0.52
N HIS A 623 1.69 -14.90 -0.48
CA HIS A 623 0.27 -14.61 -0.51
C HIS A 623 -0.50 -15.70 0.23
N VAL A 624 -1.02 -15.34 1.39
CA VAL A 624 -2.04 -16.09 2.11
C VAL A 624 -3.38 -15.43 1.75
N PRO A 625 -4.17 -16.01 0.81
CA PRO A 625 -5.36 -15.35 0.30
C PRO A 625 -6.37 -15.04 1.40
N ARG A 626 -7.11 -13.95 1.20
CA ARG A 626 -8.17 -13.49 2.11
C ARG A 626 -9.52 -13.57 1.41
N ILE A 627 -10.62 -13.52 2.17
CA ILE A 627 -11.96 -13.42 1.58
C ILE A 627 -12.07 -12.14 0.74
N GLU A 628 -11.46 -11.04 1.19
CA GLU A 628 -11.48 -9.76 0.49
C GLU A 628 -10.70 -9.77 -0.84
N ASP A 629 -9.93 -10.83 -1.11
CA ASP A 629 -9.23 -10.99 -2.39
C ASP A 629 -10.12 -11.67 -3.46
N PHE A 630 -11.38 -12.00 -3.12
CA PHE A 630 -12.35 -12.64 -4.00
C PHE A 630 -13.70 -11.87 -3.98
N PRO A 631 -14.39 -11.67 -5.12
CA PRO A 631 -14.21 -12.30 -6.43
C PRO A 631 -13.09 -11.72 -7.30
N VAL A 632 -12.53 -10.56 -6.94
CA VAL A 632 -11.37 -9.94 -7.59
C VAL A 632 -10.52 -9.25 -6.53
N MET A 633 -9.21 -9.44 -6.63
CA MET A 633 -8.23 -9.03 -5.63
C MET A 633 -7.91 -7.54 -5.74
N PRO A 634 -7.92 -6.79 -4.62
CA PRO A 634 -7.33 -5.45 -4.55
C PRO A 634 -5.81 -5.49 -4.79
N CYS A 635 -5.23 -4.42 -5.34
CA CYS A 635 -3.81 -4.42 -5.66
C CYS A 635 -2.90 -4.56 -4.42
N GLU A 636 -1.97 -5.51 -4.48
CA GLU A 636 -0.80 -5.62 -3.58
C GLU A 636 0.44 -5.03 -4.27
N ILE A 637 1.15 -4.09 -3.61
CA ILE A 637 2.18 -3.26 -4.26
C ILE A 637 3.58 -3.54 -3.70
N LEU A 638 4.53 -3.83 -4.59
CA LEU A 638 5.95 -4.03 -4.29
C LEU A 638 6.82 -3.02 -5.05
N LYS A 639 7.89 -2.53 -4.42
CA LYS A 639 8.80 -1.55 -5.03
C LYS A 639 10.27 -1.87 -4.75
N VAL A 640 11.10 -1.86 -5.79
CA VAL A 640 12.56 -1.87 -5.68
C VAL A 640 13.10 -0.54 -6.19
N ALA A 641 13.88 0.17 -5.37
CA ALA A 641 14.40 1.48 -5.72
C ALA A 641 15.93 1.50 -5.82
N PHE A 642 16.45 2.26 -6.78
CA PHE A 642 17.87 2.56 -6.98
C PHE A 642 18.09 4.04 -6.70
N LYS A 643 18.86 4.34 -5.66
CA LYS A 643 19.06 5.72 -5.18
C LYS A 643 20.52 6.14 -5.32
N PRO A 644 20.82 7.35 -5.81
CA PRO A 644 22.19 7.83 -5.92
C PRO A 644 22.85 7.95 -4.54
N VAL A 645 24.09 7.49 -4.42
CA VAL A 645 24.94 7.63 -3.22
C VAL A 645 26.29 8.17 -3.66
N ASN A 646 26.61 9.40 -3.26
CA ASN A 646 27.79 10.13 -3.73
C ASN A 646 27.88 10.29 -5.26
N PHE A 647 26.85 9.94 -6.03
CA PHE A 647 26.87 10.10 -7.47
C PHE A 647 26.91 11.59 -7.86
N PHE A 648 26.12 12.40 -7.16
CA PHE A 648 26.08 13.86 -7.29
C PHE A 648 26.85 14.55 -6.15
N ASP A 649 27.28 15.80 -6.36
CA ASP A 649 27.97 16.64 -5.38
C ASP A 649 27.00 17.33 -4.39
N LYS A 650 25.71 17.37 -4.71
CA LYS A 650 24.61 17.90 -3.90
C LYS A 650 23.29 17.24 -4.29
N ASN A 651 22.19 17.64 -3.66
CA ASN A 651 20.85 17.21 -4.06
C ASN A 651 20.58 17.58 -5.54
N PRO A 652 20.40 16.61 -6.46
CA PRO A 652 20.20 16.88 -7.88
C PRO A 652 18.83 17.48 -8.21
N ALA A 653 17.89 17.51 -7.25
CA ALA A 653 16.57 18.14 -7.36
C ALA A 653 16.51 19.58 -6.82
N ILE A 654 17.65 20.18 -6.46
CA ILE A 654 17.68 21.55 -5.90
C ILE A 654 17.33 22.62 -6.95
N ASP A 655 17.47 22.30 -8.23
CA ASP A 655 17.12 23.17 -9.36
C ASP A 655 15.69 22.96 -9.88
N VAL A 656 14.93 22.03 -9.29
CA VAL A 656 13.49 21.93 -9.54
C VAL A 656 12.83 23.23 -9.11
N PRO A 657 12.02 23.88 -9.98
CA PRO A 657 11.37 25.13 -9.65
C PRO A 657 10.58 25.06 -8.34
N PRO A 658 10.64 26.09 -7.48
CA PRO A 658 9.85 26.13 -6.26
C PRO A 658 8.36 25.98 -6.57
N SER A 659 7.67 25.23 -5.72
CA SER A 659 6.24 25.03 -5.86
C SER A 659 5.46 26.25 -5.43
N THR A 660 4.70 26.82 -6.36
CA THR A 660 3.85 27.99 -6.13
C THR A 660 2.40 27.67 -6.48
N GLN A 661 1.49 28.48 -5.96
CA GLN A 661 0.08 28.40 -6.31
C GLN A 661 -0.15 28.75 -7.79
N ASP A 662 0.62 29.69 -8.33
CA ASP A 662 0.55 30.07 -9.74
C ASP A 662 0.91 28.92 -10.68
N PHE A 663 1.84 28.05 -10.28
CA PHE A 663 2.22 26.87 -11.06
C PHE A 663 1.30 25.67 -10.80
N ASN A 664 0.99 25.36 -9.54
CA ASN A 664 0.27 24.12 -9.17
C ASN A 664 -1.27 24.22 -9.21
N LYS A 665 -1.83 25.44 -9.22
CA LYS A 665 -3.29 25.71 -9.38
C LYS A 665 -4.21 24.90 -8.46
N SER A 666 -3.81 24.59 -7.22
CA SER A 666 -4.66 23.84 -6.28
C SER A 666 -5.92 24.63 -5.91
N THR A 667 -7.09 24.00 -5.87
CA THR A 667 -8.35 24.67 -5.50
C THR A 667 -8.75 24.34 -4.07
N LEU A 668 -9.19 25.34 -3.32
CA LEU A 668 -9.72 25.13 -1.98
C LEU A 668 -11.15 24.58 -2.08
N VAL A 669 -11.39 23.38 -1.55
CA VAL A 669 -12.72 22.73 -1.53
C VAL A 669 -13.62 23.31 -0.42
N SER A 670 -13.04 24.05 0.53
CA SER A 670 -13.76 24.74 1.59
C SER A 670 -13.42 26.22 1.58
N GLU A 671 -14.43 27.08 1.56
CA GLU A 671 -14.29 28.54 1.65
C GLU A 671 -13.79 29.04 3.02
N GLN A 672 -13.59 28.13 4.00
CA GLN A 672 -13.04 28.47 5.32
C GLN A 672 -11.53 28.79 5.29
N HIS A 673 -10.85 28.57 4.16
CA HIS A 673 -9.47 29.00 3.95
C HIS A 673 -9.44 30.27 3.08
N LYS A 674 -9.15 31.43 3.68
CA LYS A 674 -8.60 32.56 2.92
C LYS A 674 -7.08 32.39 2.94
N GLN A 675 -6.45 32.12 1.81
CA GLN A 675 -5.02 32.37 1.64
C GLN A 675 -4.86 33.88 1.42
N PRO A 676 -4.40 34.70 2.39
CA PRO A 676 -4.03 36.07 2.07
C PRO A 676 -2.77 36.02 1.22
N SER A 677 -2.87 36.41 -0.06
CA SER A 677 -1.69 36.74 -0.85
C SER A 677 -1.14 38.08 -0.36
N VAL A 678 0.01 38.06 0.29
CA VAL A 678 0.77 39.29 0.57
C VAL A 678 2.02 39.23 -0.29
N GLU A 679 2.01 39.96 -1.41
CA GLU A 679 3.23 40.25 -2.16
C GLU A 679 4.10 41.22 -1.34
N GLY A 680 5.23 40.73 -0.82
CA GLY A 680 6.24 41.59 -0.22
C GLY A 680 7.03 42.32 -1.31
N LYS A 681 6.86 43.64 -1.44
CA LYS A 681 7.75 44.47 -2.27
C LYS A 681 9.07 44.71 -1.55
N VAL A 682 10.18 44.40 -2.22
CA VAL A 682 11.53 44.79 -1.81
C VAL A 682 11.81 46.18 -2.37
N GLU A 683 12.08 47.15 -1.50
CA GLU A 683 12.53 48.48 -1.93
C GLU A 683 13.98 48.46 -2.41
N ALA A 684 14.34 49.40 -3.29
CA ALA A 684 15.60 49.45 -4.04
C ALA A 684 16.89 49.56 -3.19
N ASN A 685 16.78 49.59 -1.86
CA ASN A 685 17.88 49.63 -0.89
C ASN A 685 18.08 48.31 -0.12
N GLY A 686 17.29 47.26 -0.40
CA GLY A 686 17.54 45.90 0.11
C GLY A 686 17.05 45.60 1.53
N ASN A 687 16.33 46.51 2.19
CA ASN A 687 15.76 46.23 3.52
C ASN A 687 14.34 45.66 3.43
N CYS A 688 14.12 44.50 4.06
CA CYS A 688 12.79 43.99 4.37
C CYS A 688 12.32 44.57 5.71
N VAL A 689 11.25 45.37 5.72
CA VAL A 689 10.64 45.90 6.95
C VAL A 689 9.59 44.91 7.45
N GLY A 690 9.89 44.20 8.54
CA GLY A 690 8.94 43.43 9.33
C GLY A 690 9.13 43.73 10.83
N PRO A 691 8.08 43.73 11.66
CA PRO A 691 8.14 44.28 13.01
C PRO A 691 8.98 43.41 13.95
N MET A 692 9.74 44.07 14.82
CA MET A 692 10.52 43.49 15.92
C MET A 692 9.62 42.69 16.88
N TRP A 693 10.12 41.52 17.30
CA TRP A 693 9.36 40.47 17.99
C TRP A 693 9.42 40.64 19.51
N SER A 694 8.26 40.61 20.18
CA SER A 694 8.17 40.36 21.63
C SER A 694 7.21 39.18 21.93
N PRO A 695 7.38 38.46 23.07
CA PRO A 695 6.61 37.26 23.42
C PRO A 695 5.09 37.46 23.48
N SER A 696 4.64 38.71 23.60
CA SER A 696 3.22 39.07 23.65
C SER A 696 2.49 38.87 22.31
N LEU A 697 3.20 38.77 21.18
CA LEU A 697 2.58 38.67 19.85
C LEU A 697 2.11 37.25 19.49
N LEU A 698 2.70 36.18 20.07
CA LEU A 698 2.22 34.81 19.82
C LEU A 698 0.86 34.57 20.48
N LEU A 699 0.65 35.15 21.66
CA LEU A 699 -0.65 35.18 22.34
C LEU A 699 -1.66 36.03 21.56
N PHE A 700 -1.23 37.18 21.05
CA PHE A 700 -2.09 38.07 20.26
C PHE A 700 -2.46 37.45 18.90
N LEU A 701 -1.54 36.72 18.25
CA LEU A 701 -1.81 35.99 17.00
C LEU A 701 -2.75 34.79 17.22
N LEU A 702 -2.59 34.03 18.31
CA LEU A 702 -3.52 32.96 18.66
C LEU A 702 -4.92 33.52 18.97
N GLN A 703 -5.01 34.61 19.73
CA GLN A 703 -6.27 35.30 19.99
C GLN A 703 -6.88 35.92 18.73
N CYS A 704 -6.08 36.51 17.82
CA CYS A 704 -6.59 37.07 16.56
C CYS A 704 -7.01 35.99 15.55
N ILE A 705 -6.37 34.81 15.56
CA ILE A 705 -6.75 33.67 14.71
C ILE A 705 -8.02 33.00 15.27
N GLU A 706 -8.12 32.80 16.59
CA GLU A 706 -9.38 32.36 17.21
C GLU A 706 -10.50 33.37 16.92
N TYR A 707 -10.26 34.68 17.05
CA TYR A 707 -11.24 35.73 16.76
C TYR A 707 -11.64 35.79 15.27
N SER A 708 -10.71 35.50 14.36
CA SER A 708 -10.95 35.54 12.91
C SER A 708 -11.68 34.29 12.38
N ILE A 709 -11.56 33.14 13.06
CA ILE A 709 -12.26 31.90 12.67
C ILE A 709 -13.64 31.81 13.31
N ALA A 710 -13.75 32.29 14.55
CA ALA A 710 -14.99 32.51 15.23
C ALA A 710 -15.96 33.43 14.46
N THR A 711 -15.43 34.51 13.86
CA THR A 711 -16.21 35.38 12.97
C THR A 711 -16.47 34.77 11.59
N ALA A 712 -15.75 33.71 11.19
CA ALA A 712 -15.93 33.03 9.90
C ALA A 712 -17.04 31.96 9.92
N ARG A 713 -17.56 31.61 11.10
CA ARG A 713 -18.82 30.89 11.26
C ARG A 713 -19.71 31.70 12.19
N HIS A 714 -20.39 32.72 11.66
CA HIS A 714 -21.85 32.74 11.66
C HIS A 714 -22.41 33.97 10.92
N HIS A 715 -23.24 33.69 9.92
CA HIS A 715 -24.52 34.41 9.80
C HIS A 715 -25.13 34.49 11.21
N ASP A 716 -25.70 35.64 11.57
CA ASP A 716 -26.34 36.02 12.84
C ASP A 716 -27.36 35.03 13.48
N ASP A 717 -27.36 33.74 13.13
CA ASP A 717 -28.41 32.73 13.37
C ASP A 717 -27.97 31.43 14.11
N PHE A 718 -26.71 31.26 14.59
CA PHE A 718 -26.41 30.07 15.42
C PHE A 718 -27.15 30.09 16.74
N LYS A 719 -27.88 29.02 17.04
CA LYS A 719 -28.48 28.81 18.35
C LYS A 719 -28.20 27.36 18.75
N PRO A 720 -27.41 27.12 19.82
CA PRO A 720 -27.24 25.79 20.38
C PRO A 720 -28.60 25.17 20.69
N THR A 721 -28.73 23.86 20.48
CA THR A 721 -29.97 23.17 20.83
C THR A 721 -30.21 23.30 22.33
N PRO A 722 -31.42 23.69 22.79
CA PRO A 722 -31.72 23.73 24.21
C PRO A 722 -31.46 22.36 24.86
N PRO A 723 -30.85 22.32 26.05
CA PRO A 723 -30.51 21.06 26.67
C PRO A 723 -31.76 20.26 27.01
N GLY A 724 -31.73 18.95 26.75
CA GLY A 724 -32.70 18.01 27.29
C GLY A 724 -32.67 18.01 28.82
N THR A 725 -33.67 17.38 29.45
CA THR A 725 -33.74 17.25 30.90
C THR A 725 -33.69 15.79 31.32
N ARG A 726 -32.74 15.46 32.19
CA ARG A 726 -32.63 14.15 32.83
C ARG A 726 -33.93 13.78 33.50
N GLN A 727 -34.41 12.58 33.19
CA GLN A 727 -35.57 11.99 33.85
C GLN A 727 -35.09 11.15 35.04
N PRO A 728 -35.41 11.54 36.30
CA PRO A 728 -35.03 10.75 37.46
C PRO A 728 -35.65 9.35 37.38
N VAL A 729 -34.89 8.33 37.74
CA VAL A 729 -35.38 6.95 37.86
C VAL A 729 -35.49 6.64 39.36
N PRO A 730 -36.70 6.68 39.97
CA PRO A 730 -36.85 6.63 41.43
C PRO A 730 -36.27 5.36 42.08
N SER A 731 -36.26 4.23 41.36
CA SER A 731 -35.70 2.97 41.83
C SER A 731 -34.19 3.02 42.07
N LEU A 732 -33.47 3.97 41.46
CA LEU A 732 -32.04 4.16 41.66
C LEU A 732 -31.69 4.86 42.98
N TYR A 733 -32.65 5.50 43.65
CA TYR A 733 -32.40 6.22 44.91
C TYR A 733 -31.85 5.29 46.01
N LEU A 734 -32.27 4.02 46.00
CA LEU A 734 -31.82 2.99 46.94
C LEU A 734 -30.59 2.21 46.43
N ARG A 735 -30.09 2.49 45.23
CA ARG A 735 -28.91 1.85 44.65
C ARG A 735 -27.63 2.55 45.08
N ARG A 736 -26.51 1.82 45.04
CA ARG A 736 -25.18 2.40 45.29
C ARG A 736 -24.85 3.47 44.26
N TYR A 737 -24.04 4.45 44.64
CA TYR A 737 -23.49 5.44 43.71
C TYR A 737 -22.75 4.75 42.55
N SER A 738 -21.99 3.69 42.85
CA SER A 738 -21.26 2.85 41.88
C SER A 738 -22.13 1.91 41.06
N GLU A 739 -23.41 1.79 41.40
CA GLU A 739 -24.39 1.03 40.66
C GLU A 739 -25.24 1.99 39.83
N GLN A 740 -24.71 3.10 39.33
CA GLN A 740 -25.45 4.03 38.47
C GLN A 740 -24.55 4.55 37.36
N THR A 741 -25.16 4.86 36.22
CA THR A 741 -24.54 5.58 35.12
C THR A 741 -24.95 7.05 35.20
N PHE A 742 -23.98 7.95 35.10
CA PHE A 742 -24.19 9.39 35.08
C PHE A 742 -23.60 10.00 33.80
N ILE A 743 -24.24 11.03 33.27
CA ILE A 743 -23.62 11.88 32.24
C ILE A 743 -22.70 12.89 32.92
N GLY A 744 -21.49 12.99 32.39
CA GLY A 744 -20.49 13.99 32.75
C GLY A 744 -20.11 14.88 31.59
N THR A 745 -19.68 16.11 31.87
CA THR A 745 -19.21 17.06 30.86
C THR A 745 -17.70 17.27 30.92
N HIS A 746 -17.03 17.05 29.78
CA HIS A 746 -15.60 17.31 29.60
C HIS A 746 -15.33 18.81 29.59
N ASN A 747 -14.36 19.27 30.38
CA ASN A 747 -14.02 20.68 30.62
C ASN A 747 -15.26 21.58 30.76
N ALA A 748 -16.15 21.21 31.68
CA ALA A 748 -17.44 21.83 31.95
C ALA A 748 -17.46 23.38 31.98
N PRO A 749 -16.48 24.09 32.57
CA PRO A 749 -16.49 25.56 32.60
C PRO A 749 -15.97 26.21 31.31
N ALA A 750 -15.42 25.44 30.37
CA ALA A 750 -14.99 25.96 29.06
C ALA A 750 -16.22 26.11 28.13
N ILE A 751 -16.93 27.23 28.23
CA ILE A 751 -18.16 27.50 27.47
C ILE A 751 -17.93 28.24 26.15
N ARG A 752 -18.60 27.83 25.08
CA ARG A 752 -18.70 28.56 23.80
C ARG A 752 -19.93 29.44 23.83
N THR A 753 -19.75 30.75 23.80
CA THR A 753 -20.85 31.72 23.84
C THR A 753 -20.67 32.75 22.72
N ALA A 754 -21.73 33.49 22.39
CA ALA A 754 -21.61 34.56 21.41
C ALA A 754 -20.60 35.64 21.87
N GLU A 755 -20.51 35.90 23.18
CA GLU A 755 -19.64 36.92 23.77
C GLU A 755 -18.16 36.59 23.66
N ASN A 756 -17.80 35.30 23.65
CA ASN A 756 -16.42 34.86 23.38
C ASN A 756 -16.22 34.38 21.93
N ASN A 757 -17.13 34.79 21.05
CA ASN A 757 -17.09 34.49 19.63
C ASN A 757 -17.06 32.96 19.39
N TRP A 758 -17.89 32.19 20.08
CA TRP A 758 -17.97 30.73 19.91
C TRP A 758 -16.61 30.02 19.95
N SER A 759 -15.74 30.41 20.90
CA SER A 759 -14.33 29.97 21.00
C SER A 759 -14.14 28.49 20.67
N LEU A 760 -13.24 28.17 19.73
CA LEU A 760 -12.95 26.79 19.33
C LEU A 760 -12.42 25.94 20.50
N SER A 761 -11.76 26.58 21.46
CA SER A 761 -11.30 25.93 22.68
C SER A 761 -12.47 25.48 23.60
N GLY A 762 -13.66 26.09 23.51
CA GLY A 762 -14.78 25.71 24.39
C GLY A 762 -15.31 24.28 24.16
N ASN A 763 -15.77 23.63 25.22
CA ASN A 763 -16.25 22.26 25.24
C ASN A 763 -17.78 22.13 25.41
N GLN A 764 -18.46 23.16 25.93
CA GLN A 764 -19.90 23.16 26.21
C GLN A 764 -20.53 24.47 25.72
N HIS A 765 -21.83 24.50 25.44
CA HIS A 765 -22.53 25.75 25.09
C HIS A 765 -23.18 26.46 26.29
N PHE A 766 -23.33 25.76 27.41
CA PHE A 766 -24.06 26.24 28.57
C PHE A 766 -23.19 26.21 29.82
N ASN A 767 -23.36 27.20 30.71
CA ASN A 767 -22.65 27.24 31.99
C ASN A 767 -23.02 26.08 32.91
N ILE A 768 -22.24 25.88 33.98
CA ILE A 768 -22.42 24.73 34.87
C ILE A 768 -23.75 24.73 35.63
N SER A 769 -24.36 25.89 35.88
CA SER A 769 -25.69 25.96 36.51
C SER A 769 -26.75 25.34 35.59
N VAL A 770 -26.72 25.67 34.30
CA VAL A 770 -27.60 25.06 33.29
C VAL A 770 -27.30 23.58 33.11
N GLN A 771 -26.02 23.17 33.08
CA GLN A 771 -25.64 21.76 33.01
C GLN A 771 -26.21 20.96 34.19
N LEU A 772 -26.07 21.46 35.43
CA LEU A 772 -26.60 20.82 36.64
C LEU A 772 -28.13 20.74 36.64
N ASN A 773 -28.80 21.83 36.26
CA ASN A 773 -30.27 21.89 36.16
C ASN A 773 -30.83 20.97 35.07
N ALA A 774 -30.11 20.82 33.96
CA ALA A 774 -30.46 19.88 32.89
C ALA A 774 -30.30 18.42 33.35
N GLY A 775 -29.39 18.15 34.29
CA GLY A 775 -29.23 16.83 34.89
C GLY A 775 -27.83 16.25 34.81
N ILE A 776 -26.82 17.01 34.39
CA ILE A 776 -25.42 16.58 34.45
C ILE A 776 -25.04 16.33 35.92
N ARG A 777 -24.36 15.20 36.19
CA ARG A 777 -23.96 14.80 37.56
C ARG A 777 -22.46 14.56 37.72
N LEU A 778 -21.68 14.72 36.66
CA LEU A 778 -20.23 14.91 36.76
C LEU A 778 -19.77 16.14 35.98
N LEU A 779 -18.96 16.99 36.60
CA LEU A 779 -18.33 18.13 35.94
C LEU A 779 -16.81 17.95 35.98
N GLN A 780 -16.18 17.84 34.81
CA GLN A 780 -14.71 17.82 34.71
C GLN A 780 -14.18 19.24 34.50
N ALA A 781 -13.14 19.64 35.21
CA ALA A 781 -12.45 20.92 35.00
C ALA A 781 -10.92 20.76 35.12
N GLN A 782 -10.18 21.79 34.71
CA GLN A 782 -8.72 21.83 34.81
C GLN A 782 -8.28 22.95 35.73
N GLY A 783 -7.55 22.63 36.81
CA GLY A 783 -7.12 23.60 37.81
C GLY A 783 -5.71 24.12 37.56
N HIS A 784 -5.57 25.42 37.27
CA HIS A 784 -4.30 26.08 37.00
C HIS A 784 -4.04 27.24 37.94
N ARG A 785 -2.76 27.56 38.19
CA ARG A 785 -2.37 28.81 38.83
C ARG A 785 -1.87 29.79 37.76
N PRO A 786 -2.44 30.99 37.66
CA PRO A 786 -2.06 31.97 36.62
C PRO A 786 -0.63 32.49 36.80
N ASN A 787 -0.11 32.51 38.03
CA ASN A 787 1.31 32.72 38.33
C ASN A 787 1.68 32.12 39.71
N SER A 788 2.98 31.95 39.97
CA SER A 788 3.50 31.33 41.20
C SER A 788 3.25 32.14 42.48
N SER A 789 2.88 33.42 42.36
CA SER A 789 2.56 34.33 43.46
C SER A 789 1.06 34.46 43.75
N SER A 790 0.18 33.95 42.88
CA SER A 790 -1.27 34.00 43.07
C SER A 790 -1.73 32.78 43.86
N ASP A 791 -2.51 33.03 44.91
CA ASP A 791 -3.12 31.97 45.70
C ASP A 791 -4.42 31.43 45.08
N GLU A 792 -4.88 31.97 43.95
CA GLU A 792 -6.13 31.63 43.28
C GLU A 792 -5.96 30.46 42.31
N ILE A 793 -6.96 29.56 42.26
CA ILE A 793 -7.05 28.50 41.24
C ILE A 793 -8.02 28.97 40.16
N ARG A 794 -7.55 29.01 38.91
CA ARG A 794 -8.35 29.33 37.72
C ARG A 794 -8.67 28.05 36.94
N LEU A 795 -9.87 27.97 36.38
CA LEU A 795 -10.36 26.80 35.66
C LEU A 795 -10.11 26.90 34.16
N CYS A 796 -8.83 26.76 33.79
CA CYS A 796 -8.36 27.06 32.45
C CYS A 796 -8.21 25.82 31.57
N LEU A 797 -8.59 25.92 30.29
CA LEU A 797 -8.29 24.87 29.33
C LEU A 797 -6.91 25.11 28.72
N PHE A 798 -5.95 24.21 29.00
CA PHE A 798 -4.53 24.29 28.59
C PHE A 798 -3.77 25.51 29.15
N ASN A 799 -4.24 26.73 28.92
CA ASN A 799 -3.71 27.98 29.47
C ASN A 799 -4.85 29.01 29.64
N CYS A 800 -4.84 29.76 30.73
CA CYS A 800 -5.84 30.78 31.05
C CYS A 800 -5.91 31.93 30.02
N ALA A 801 -4.85 32.14 29.23
CA ALA A 801 -4.88 33.14 28.16
C ALA A 801 -5.72 32.72 26.94
N LEU A 802 -5.92 31.41 26.74
CA LEU A 802 -6.70 30.85 25.63
C LEU A 802 -8.17 30.67 26.03
N MET A 803 -8.39 30.05 27.19
CA MET A 803 -9.75 29.86 27.70
C MET A 803 -9.72 29.78 29.23
N ASP A 804 -10.39 30.74 29.86
CA ASP A 804 -10.52 30.83 31.31
C ASP A 804 -11.99 30.67 31.71
N GLY A 805 -12.29 29.56 32.37
CA GLY A 805 -13.62 29.23 32.85
C GLY A 805 -14.01 29.90 34.17
N GLY A 806 -13.15 30.79 34.70
CA GLY A 806 -13.37 31.51 35.96
C GLY A 806 -12.58 30.93 37.15
N ASP A 807 -12.80 31.51 38.32
CA ASP A 807 -12.15 31.08 39.56
C ASP A 807 -12.84 29.87 40.20
N LEU A 808 -12.05 29.07 40.92
CA LEU A 808 -12.53 27.85 41.58
C LEU A 808 -13.55 28.17 42.68
N ASP A 809 -13.41 29.25 43.44
CA ASP A 809 -14.32 29.59 44.55
C ASP A 809 -15.74 29.83 44.02
N SER A 810 -15.90 30.64 42.96
CA SER A 810 -17.19 30.90 42.28
C SER A 810 -17.80 29.62 41.67
N TYR A 811 -16.95 28.78 41.07
CA TYR A 811 -17.37 27.49 40.51
C TYR A 811 -17.92 26.56 41.60
N LEU A 812 -17.22 26.45 42.73
CA LEU A 812 -17.63 25.66 43.88
C LEU A 812 -18.90 26.23 44.54
N LEU A 813 -19.03 27.55 44.65
CA LEU A 813 -20.25 28.18 45.15
C LEU A 813 -21.46 27.86 44.27
N THR A 814 -21.31 27.85 42.95
CA THR A 814 -22.41 27.46 42.04
C THR A 814 -22.86 26.01 42.29
N VAL A 815 -21.91 25.10 42.54
CA VAL A 815 -22.20 23.70 42.90
C VAL A 815 -22.88 23.62 44.27
N LYS A 816 -22.42 24.41 45.25
CA LYS A 816 -23.01 24.52 46.58
C LYS A 816 -24.46 24.97 46.52
N ASP A 817 -24.74 26.06 45.80
CA ASP A 817 -26.09 26.61 45.63
C ASP A 817 -27.03 25.59 45.00
N PHE A 818 -26.55 24.85 43.98
CA PHE A 818 -27.33 23.76 43.38
C PHE A 818 -27.64 22.65 44.39
N LEU A 819 -26.66 22.20 45.17
CA LEU A 819 -26.85 21.14 46.17
C LEU A 819 -27.75 21.57 47.33
N ASP A 820 -27.74 22.85 47.70
CA ASP A 820 -28.64 23.42 48.71
C ASP A 820 -30.08 23.47 48.19
N ALA A 821 -30.27 23.92 46.95
CA ALA A 821 -31.58 23.96 46.30
C ALA A 821 -32.13 22.55 46.01
N ASN A 822 -31.26 21.55 45.82
CA ASN A 822 -31.62 20.19 45.44
C ASN A 822 -31.12 19.16 46.46
N SER A 823 -31.81 19.07 47.59
CA SER A 823 -31.40 18.26 48.76
C SER A 823 -31.26 16.75 48.52
N LYS A 824 -31.81 16.22 47.42
CA LYS A 824 -31.74 14.79 47.04
C LYS A 824 -30.70 14.47 45.97
N GLU A 825 -30.02 15.48 45.44
CA GLU A 825 -29.05 15.31 44.36
C GLU A 825 -27.64 15.08 44.89
N VAL A 826 -26.86 14.30 44.15
CA VAL A 826 -25.44 14.01 44.39
C VAL A 826 -24.64 14.46 43.16
N VAL A 827 -23.59 15.24 43.36
CA VAL A 827 -22.77 15.80 42.26
C VAL A 827 -21.33 15.29 42.39
N THR A 828 -20.68 15.07 41.25
CA THR A 828 -19.28 14.66 41.17
C THR A 828 -18.44 15.70 40.45
N LEU A 829 -17.27 16.01 41.01
CA LEU A 829 -16.28 16.90 40.42
C LEU A 829 -15.02 16.11 40.10
N LEU A 830 -14.45 16.36 38.92
CA LEU A 830 -13.18 15.78 38.50
C LEU A 830 -12.23 16.90 38.05
N PHE A 831 -11.13 17.08 38.77
CA PHE A 831 -10.10 18.07 38.43
C PHE A 831 -8.87 17.39 37.81
N VAL A 832 -8.67 17.60 36.51
CA VAL A 832 -7.54 17.05 35.75
C VAL A 832 -6.48 18.12 35.45
N ASN A 833 -5.27 17.71 35.06
CA ASN A 833 -4.12 18.60 34.81
C ASN A 833 -3.83 19.57 35.97
N ALA A 834 -4.21 19.21 37.19
CA ALA A 834 -4.06 20.00 38.39
C ALA A 834 -2.73 19.69 39.08
N GLY A 835 -1.78 20.64 39.01
CA GLY A 835 -0.48 20.60 39.72
C GLY A 835 -0.39 21.55 40.91
N VAL A 836 -1.54 21.98 41.45
CA VAL A 836 -1.64 23.01 42.48
C VAL A 836 -1.54 22.41 43.89
N ASP A 837 -0.80 23.08 44.78
CA ASP A 837 -0.64 22.70 46.19
C ASP A 837 -2.00 22.50 46.88
N LEU A 838 -2.12 21.37 47.60
CA LEU A 838 -3.34 20.91 48.26
C LEU A 838 -3.98 21.97 49.18
N ARG A 839 -3.18 22.85 49.79
CA ARG A 839 -3.67 23.89 50.71
C ARG A 839 -4.67 24.84 50.05
N TYR A 840 -4.50 25.14 48.77
CA TYR A 840 -5.39 26.03 48.02
C TYR A 840 -6.73 25.37 47.72
N TRP A 841 -6.72 24.08 47.37
CA TRP A 841 -7.94 23.27 47.22
C TRP A 841 -8.72 23.21 48.53
N MET A 842 -8.03 22.93 49.65
CA MET A 842 -8.66 22.88 50.96
C MET A 842 -9.31 24.21 51.35
N ARG A 843 -8.65 25.34 51.05
CA ARG A 843 -9.20 26.67 51.33
C ARG A 843 -10.48 26.92 50.53
N ALA A 844 -10.46 26.68 49.21
CA ALA A 844 -11.63 26.91 48.35
C ALA A 844 -12.84 26.06 48.78
N TYR A 845 -12.61 24.78 49.12
CA TYR A 845 -13.68 23.89 49.63
C TYR A 845 -14.25 24.36 50.97
N ARG A 846 -13.40 24.83 51.89
CA ARG A 846 -13.85 25.39 53.18
C ARG A 846 -14.61 26.70 53.00
N ASN A 847 -14.13 27.57 52.11
CA ASN A 847 -14.79 28.84 51.81
C ASN A 847 -16.20 28.64 51.24
N ALA A 848 -16.36 27.66 50.34
CA ALA A 848 -17.67 27.30 49.80
C ALA A 848 -18.53 26.44 50.76
N GLY A 849 -17.97 25.99 51.89
CA GLY A 849 -18.63 25.07 52.82
C GLY A 849 -18.89 23.67 52.25
N LEU A 850 -18.18 23.28 51.19
CA LEU A 850 -18.32 22.00 50.52
C LEU A 850 -17.50 20.89 51.16
N ASP A 851 -16.47 21.23 51.95
CA ASP A 851 -15.68 20.25 52.72
C ASP A 851 -16.55 19.41 53.67
N LEU A 852 -17.62 20.00 54.21
CA LEU A 852 -18.58 19.33 55.08
C LEU A 852 -19.62 18.48 54.33
N MET A 853 -19.81 18.74 53.03
CA MET A 853 -20.77 18.03 52.17
C MET A 853 -20.09 17.00 51.27
N SER A 854 -18.76 16.98 51.24
CA SER A 854 -18.00 16.04 50.44
C SER A 854 -17.96 14.65 51.06
N TYR A 855 -18.17 13.63 50.23
CA TYR A 855 -18.06 12.24 50.60
C TYR A 855 -16.63 11.90 51.03
N THR A 856 -16.53 11.25 52.18
CA THR A 856 -15.27 10.79 52.74
C THR A 856 -15.33 9.28 52.95
N PRO A 857 -14.50 8.50 52.24
CA PRO A 857 -14.43 7.06 52.46
C PRO A 857 -14.07 6.73 53.92
N PRO A 858 -14.68 5.68 54.51
CA PRO A 858 -14.26 5.12 55.79
C PRO A 858 -12.76 4.84 55.80
N LEU A 859 -12.09 5.03 56.94
CA LEU A 859 -10.62 4.97 57.04
C LEU A 859 -10.01 3.69 56.45
N HIS A 860 -10.66 2.54 56.63
CA HIS A 860 -10.20 1.25 56.11
C HIS A 860 -10.35 1.10 54.58
N LEU A 861 -11.17 1.93 53.95
CA LEU A 861 -11.42 1.93 52.50
C LEU A 861 -10.64 3.03 51.75
N ARG A 862 -9.89 3.88 52.47
CA ARG A 862 -9.07 4.94 51.87
C ARG A 862 -7.88 4.37 51.09
N TYR A 863 -7.17 5.24 50.38
CA TYR A 863 -5.95 4.94 49.64
C TYR A 863 -6.13 3.87 48.54
N GLY A 864 -7.32 3.80 47.93
CA GLY A 864 -7.63 2.90 46.83
C GLY A 864 -8.06 1.49 47.24
N ASN A 865 -8.39 1.30 48.51
CA ASN A 865 -8.97 0.05 49.02
C ASN A 865 -10.46 -0.08 48.72
N MET A 866 -11.15 1.03 48.46
CA MET A 866 -12.56 1.03 48.10
C MET A 866 -12.81 0.34 46.75
N ARG A 867 -13.84 -0.51 46.71
CA ARG A 867 -14.32 -1.26 45.55
C ARG A 867 -15.72 -0.81 45.14
N ILE A 868 -16.22 -1.28 44.00
CA ILE A 868 -17.58 -0.94 43.54
C ILE A 868 -18.64 -1.29 44.58
N ALA A 869 -18.51 -2.42 45.29
CA ALA A 869 -19.47 -2.84 46.31
C ALA A 869 -19.48 -1.98 47.59
N ASP A 870 -18.44 -1.17 47.81
CA ASP A 870 -18.26 -0.40 49.04
C ASP A 870 -18.89 1.01 48.98
N TRP A 871 -19.33 1.45 47.80
CA TRP A 871 -19.96 2.76 47.64
C TRP A 871 -21.31 2.82 48.36
N PRO A 872 -21.60 3.93 49.07
CA PRO A 872 -22.90 4.11 49.71
C PRO A 872 -24.03 4.24 48.69
N THR A 873 -25.26 4.00 49.14
CA THR A 873 -26.45 4.31 48.35
C THR A 873 -26.67 5.81 48.26
N ILE A 874 -27.36 6.27 47.21
CA ILE A 874 -27.74 7.69 47.09
C ILE A 874 -28.54 8.14 48.30
N ALA A 875 -29.47 7.30 48.79
CA ALA A 875 -30.21 7.55 50.02
C ALA A 875 -29.32 7.76 51.25
N GLN A 876 -28.25 6.96 51.39
CA GLN A 876 -27.29 7.12 52.49
C GLN A 876 -26.50 8.42 52.36
N MET A 877 -26.00 8.73 51.15
CA MET A 877 -25.28 9.97 50.87
C MET A 877 -26.15 11.21 51.16
N VAL A 878 -27.44 11.14 50.81
CA VAL A 878 -28.41 12.19 51.11
C VAL A 878 -28.67 12.30 52.61
N ALA A 879 -28.89 11.18 53.30
CA ALA A 879 -29.15 11.16 54.73
C ALA A 879 -27.98 11.70 55.56
N THR A 880 -26.73 11.47 55.13
CA THR A 880 -25.53 11.99 55.80
C THR A 880 -25.05 13.33 55.26
N ASN A 881 -25.79 13.94 54.33
CA ASN A 881 -25.43 15.15 53.58
C ASN A 881 -24.03 15.08 52.90
N GLN A 882 -23.53 13.88 52.64
CA GLN A 882 -22.28 13.64 51.92
C GLN A 882 -22.56 13.51 50.42
N ARG A 883 -23.03 14.60 49.82
CA ARG A 883 -23.63 14.63 48.47
C ARG A 883 -22.70 15.18 47.38
N LEU A 884 -21.43 15.41 47.69
CA LEU A 884 -20.42 15.82 46.72
C LEU A 884 -19.27 14.79 46.68
N VAL A 885 -18.96 14.22 45.51
CA VAL A 885 -17.76 13.38 45.33
C VAL A 885 -16.73 14.18 44.56
N THR A 886 -15.49 14.26 45.02
CA THR A 886 -14.44 15.00 44.30
C THR A 886 -13.23 14.12 44.04
N PHE A 887 -12.83 14.08 42.77
CA PHE A 887 -11.61 13.45 42.30
C PHE A 887 -10.60 14.50 41.81
N VAL A 888 -9.32 14.30 42.13
CA VAL A 888 -8.22 15.14 41.65
C VAL A 888 -7.15 14.24 41.04
N PHE A 889 -6.67 14.59 39.85
CA PHE A 889 -5.70 13.82 39.08
C PHE A 889 -4.37 13.58 39.83
N SER A 890 -3.90 14.58 40.58
CA SER A 890 -2.65 14.50 41.33
C SER A 890 -2.67 15.39 42.58
N GLY A 891 -1.76 15.15 43.53
CA GLY A 891 -1.58 16.03 44.70
C GLY A 891 -2.58 15.84 45.85
N ALA A 892 -3.59 14.97 45.70
CA ALA A 892 -4.53 14.63 46.77
C ALA A 892 -3.85 13.83 47.91
N ASN A 893 -4.17 14.16 49.15
CA ASN A 893 -3.70 13.45 50.34
C ASN A 893 -4.86 13.21 51.33
N GLU A 894 -5.33 11.98 51.37
CA GLU A 894 -6.51 11.55 52.15
C GLU A 894 -6.26 11.52 53.68
N ALA A 895 -5.02 11.73 54.15
CA ALA A 895 -4.74 11.98 55.57
C ALA A 895 -5.06 13.43 55.97
N ILE A 896 -4.90 14.36 55.04
CA ILE A 896 -4.97 15.81 55.29
C ILE A 896 -6.33 16.37 54.82
N ALA A 897 -6.78 15.96 53.63
CA ALA A 897 -8.06 16.33 53.03
C ALA A 897 -8.78 15.04 52.57
N PRO A 898 -9.43 14.32 53.48
CA PRO A 898 -9.96 12.98 53.23
C PRO A 898 -11.12 12.91 52.23
N TYR A 899 -11.65 14.07 51.85
CA TYR A 899 -12.74 14.25 50.91
C TYR A 899 -12.28 14.59 49.48
N LEU A 900 -10.98 14.83 49.27
CA LEU A 900 -10.38 15.00 47.95
C LEU A 900 -9.71 13.69 47.54
N LEU A 901 -10.36 12.94 46.67
CA LEU A 901 -9.97 11.58 46.32
C LEU A 901 -8.98 11.60 45.14
N LEU A 902 -7.89 10.84 45.22
CA LEU A 902 -6.95 10.73 44.11
C LEU A 902 -7.60 9.90 42.98
N GLU A 903 -7.79 10.49 41.81
CA GLU A 903 -8.53 9.91 40.67
C GLU A 903 -8.20 8.43 40.44
N TRP A 904 -6.93 8.11 40.23
CA TRP A 904 -6.49 6.77 39.84
C TRP A 904 -6.68 5.68 40.90
N ARG A 905 -6.99 6.06 42.15
CA ARG A 905 -7.30 5.10 43.23
C ARG A 905 -8.76 4.66 43.23
N TYR A 906 -9.63 5.45 42.63
CA TYR A 906 -11.08 5.27 42.68
C TYR A 906 -11.73 5.20 41.29
N LEU A 907 -11.01 5.60 40.24
CA LEU A 907 -11.42 5.50 38.84
C LEU A 907 -10.37 4.82 37.97
N PHE A 908 -10.85 4.26 36.88
CA PHE A 908 -10.10 4.07 35.64
C PHE A 908 -10.86 4.74 34.49
N GLU A 909 -10.18 5.03 33.40
CA GLU A 909 -10.83 5.61 32.22
C GLU A 909 -10.36 5.04 30.89
N THR A 910 -11.19 5.20 29.87
CA THR A 910 -10.88 4.83 28.48
C THR A 910 -10.03 5.90 27.79
N ASN A 911 -9.52 5.61 26.58
CA ASN A 911 -8.71 6.57 25.83
C ASN A 911 -9.50 7.86 25.53
N PHE A 912 -8.91 9.02 25.82
CA PHE A 912 -9.50 10.33 25.56
C PHE A 912 -9.01 10.96 24.25
N GLY A 913 -7.91 10.47 23.67
CA GLY A 913 -7.30 11.03 22.45
C GLY A 913 -7.98 10.62 21.16
N ILE A 914 -9.31 10.70 21.12
CA ILE A 914 -10.16 10.19 20.03
C ILE A 914 -10.36 11.28 18.97
N GLU A 915 -10.05 10.97 17.73
CA GLU A 915 -10.17 11.87 16.57
C GLU A 915 -11.18 11.38 15.53
N ALA A 916 -11.59 10.10 15.62
CA ALA A 916 -12.57 9.49 14.74
C ALA A 916 -13.52 8.54 15.51
N PRO A 917 -14.78 8.37 15.08
CA PRO A 917 -15.76 7.53 15.77
C PRO A 917 -15.33 6.08 15.97
N ASN A 918 -14.50 5.54 15.07
CA ASN A 918 -13.99 4.17 15.17
C ASN A 918 -12.92 3.94 16.24
N GLN A 919 -12.46 5.00 16.90
CA GLN A 919 -11.43 4.92 17.92
C GLN A 919 -12.01 4.81 19.34
N PHE A 920 -13.32 4.94 19.51
CA PHE A 920 -13.96 4.67 20.79
C PHE A 920 -13.74 3.21 21.20
N ASP A 921 -13.27 3.01 22.42
CA ASP A 921 -12.86 1.71 22.96
C ASP A 921 -13.21 1.65 24.46
N CYS A 922 -13.54 0.45 24.92
CA CYS A 922 -13.90 0.15 26.29
C CYS A 922 -12.70 -0.29 27.15
N ARG A 923 -11.52 -0.53 26.57
CA ARG A 923 -10.35 -0.93 27.36
C ARG A 923 -9.88 0.20 28.27
N PRO A 924 -9.55 -0.10 29.55
CA PRO A 924 -8.89 0.84 30.43
C PRO A 924 -7.57 1.36 29.83
N ALA A 925 -7.45 2.67 29.70
CA ALA A 925 -6.26 3.35 29.18
C ALA A 925 -5.48 4.09 30.28
N ARG A 926 -6.17 4.56 31.33
CA ARG A 926 -5.55 5.13 32.52
C ARG A 926 -6.17 4.56 33.81
N PRO A 927 -5.37 4.30 34.84
CA PRO A 927 -3.93 4.62 34.92
C PRO A 927 -3.04 3.64 34.13
N ARG A 928 -1.95 4.15 33.54
CA ARG A 928 -1.11 3.40 32.59
C ARG A 928 -0.33 2.22 33.17
N TRP A 929 -0.31 2.08 34.50
CA TRP A 929 0.38 0.97 35.17
C TRP A 929 -0.50 -0.28 35.32
N GLU A 930 -1.80 -0.18 35.04
CA GLU A 930 -2.69 -1.34 34.97
C GLU A 930 -2.71 -1.89 33.54
N PRO A 931 -2.69 -3.22 33.35
CA PRO A 931 -2.73 -3.80 32.01
C PRO A 931 -4.01 -3.43 31.27
N PRO A 932 -3.95 -3.16 29.95
CA PRO A 932 -5.11 -2.66 29.18
C PRO A 932 -6.25 -3.66 29.02
N TRP A 933 -6.05 -4.94 29.36
CA TRP A 933 -7.08 -5.97 29.38
C TRP A 933 -7.73 -6.19 30.76
N TYR A 934 -7.15 -5.63 31.82
CA TYR A 934 -7.67 -5.77 33.17
C TYR A 934 -8.66 -4.66 33.47
N VAL A 935 -9.93 -5.01 33.68
CA VAL A 935 -10.97 -4.07 34.13
C VAL A 935 -10.87 -3.91 35.66
N PRO A 936 -10.42 -2.76 36.18
CA PRO A 936 -10.23 -2.57 37.62
C PRO A 936 -11.57 -2.54 38.36
N ASP A 937 -11.60 -3.05 39.59
CA ASP A 937 -12.79 -2.99 40.44
C ASP A 937 -12.95 -1.60 41.11
N ARG A 938 -13.11 -0.58 40.25
CA ARG A 938 -13.20 0.85 40.55
C ARG A 938 -14.24 1.49 39.61
N LEU A 939 -14.63 2.74 39.87
CA LEU A 939 -15.57 3.45 38.99
C LEU A 939 -14.98 3.61 37.58
N SER A 940 -15.79 3.44 36.54
CA SER A 940 -15.33 3.65 35.17
C SER A 940 -15.69 5.05 34.66
N LEU A 941 -14.73 5.73 34.02
CA LEU A 941 -14.94 6.96 33.27
C LEU A 941 -14.75 6.68 31.77
N MET A 942 -15.85 6.68 31.02
CA MET A 942 -15.85 6.44 29.58
C MET A 942 -15.70 7.79 28.86
N ASN A 943 -14.54 8.05 28.27
CA ASN A 943 -14.34 9.20 27.41
C ASN A 943 -15.08 9.00 26.08
N HIS A 944 -16.03 9.88 25.78
CA HIS A 944 -16.85 9.83 24.57
C HIS A 944 -17.07 11.21 23.96
N PHE A 945 -15.99 11.77 23.41
CA PHE A 945 -15.98 13.00 22.65
C PHE A 945 -14.86 12.93 21.60
N LEU A 946 -15.01 13.70 20.52
CA LEU A 946 -14.02 13.76 19.44
C LEU A 946 -13.23 15.07 19.49
N TYR A 947 -11.95 14.98 19.16
CA TYR A 947 -11.12 16.12 18.79
C TYR A 947 -11.13 16.33 17.28
N ALA A 948 -11.27 17.58 16.86
CA ALA A 948 -10.90 18.05 15.53
C ALA A 948 -9.47 18.58 15.56
N LYS A 949 -8.77 18.53 14.41
CA LYS A 949 -7.43 19.12 14.27
C LYS A 949 -7.50 20.43 13.50
N PHE A 950 -6.92 21.48 14.07
CA PHE A 950 -6.72 22.76 13.39
C PHE A 950 -5.28 23.23 13.58
N LEU A 951 -4.55 23.42 12.48
CA LEU A 951 -3.13 23.81 12.48
C LEU A 951 -2.22 22.97 13.42
N GLY A 952 -2.56 21.70 13.63
CA GLY A 952 -1.82 20.79 14.51
C GLY A 952 -2.26 20.79 15.98
N PHE A 953 -3.17 21.69 16.37
CA PHE A 953 -3.80 21.69 17.70
C PHE A 953 -5.10 20.85 17.68
N ARG A 954 -5.44 20.27 18.84
CA ARG A 954 -6.65 19.47 19.03
C ARG A 954 -7.70 20.29 19.76
N ASP A 955 -8.85 20.49 19.13
CA ASP A 955 -9.98 21.23 19.70
C ASP A 955 -11.24 20.35 19.74
N PRO A 956 -12.19 20.60 20.65
CA PRO A 956 -13.42 19.81 20.73
C PRO A 956 -14.26 19.89 19.44
N ASN A 957 -14.61 18.74 18.85
CA ASN A 957 -15.36 18.66 17.60
C ASN A 957 -16.87 18.87 17.82
N GLY A 958 -17.28 20.14 17.94
CA GLY A 958 -18.69 20.51 18.11
C GLY A 958 -19.58 20.16 16.91
N SER A 959 -19.03 20.13 15.69
CA SER A 959 -19.82 19.84 14.48
C SER A 959 -20.31 18.40 14.38
N TYR A 960 -19.67 17.46 15.08
CA TYR A 960 -20.06 16.04 15.09
C TYR A 960 -20.73 15.63 16.41
N ALA A 961 -21.00 16.59 17.30
CA ALA A 961 -21.49 16.32 18.64
C ALA A 961 -22.88 15.66 18.64
N SER A 962 -23.79 16.08 17.75
CA SER A 962 -25.14 15.51 17.66
C SER A 962 -25.14 14.02 17.33
N THR A 963 -24.20 13.56 16.50
CA THR A 963 -23.99 12.13 16.19
C THR A 963 -23.25 11.42 17.32
N THR A 964 -22.16 12.02 17.83
CA THR A 964 -21.38 11.42 18.94
C THR A 964 -22.29 11.14 20.14
N ASN A 965 -23.11 12.11 20.53
CA ASN A 965 -23.99 12.02 21.69
C ASN A 965 -25.37 11.41 21.36
N ALA A 966 -25.55 10.81 20.17
CA ALA A 966 -26.83 10.23 19.77
C ALA A 966 -27.18 8.99 20.62
N ALA A 967 -28.48 8.79 20.83
CA ALA A 967 -29.00 7.64 21.56
C ALA A 967 -29.26 6.39 20.70
N GLY A 968 -28.93 6.45 19.41
CA GLY A 968 -29.03 5.30 18.50
C GLY A 968 -27.94 4.26 18.74
N PHE A 969 -28.00 3.17 17.98
CA PHE A 969 -27.04 2.07 18.04
C PHE A 969 -26.16 2.02 16.79
N HIS A 970 -25.99 3.15 16.11
CA HIS A 970 -25.01 3.23 15.03
C HIS A 970 -23.60 3.35 15.60
N PHE A 971 -22.65 2.99 14.75
CA PHE A 971 -21.25 2.94 15.11
C PHE A 971 -20.74 4.33 15.53
N GLY A 972 -20.13 4.41 16.71
CA GLY A 972 -19.56 5.64 17.26
C GLY A 972 -20.55 6.56 17.98
N GLU A 973 -21.81 6.14 18.12
CA GLU A 973 -22.82 6.80 18.94
C GLU A 973 -22.71 6.37 20.41
N LEU A 974 -23.19 7.22 21.31
CA LEU A 974 -23.02 7.06 22.76
C LEU A 974 -23.69 5.81 23.33
N SER A 975 -24.89 5.42 22.85
CA SER A 975 -25.55 4.19 23.32
C SER A 975 -24.81 2.92 22.89
N GLU A 976 -24.30 2.87 21.65
CA GLU A 976 -23.51 1.73 21.15
C GLU A 976 -22.27 1.54 22.02
N HIS A 977 -21.50 2.62 22.23
CA HIS A 977 -20.29 2.57 23.06
C HIS A 977 -20.60 2.19 24.51
N GLY A 978 -21.64 2.77 25.10
CA GLY A 978 -22.06 2.48 26.47
C GLY A 978 -22.49 1.02 26.69
N VAL A 979 -23.26 0.45 25.75
CA VAL A 979 -23.69 -0.97 25.82
C VAL A 979 -22.53 -1.92 25.57
N ARG A 980 -21.64 -1.60 24.64
CA ARG A 980 -20.43 -2.39 24.41
C ARG A 980 -19.54 -2.43 25.65
N CYS A 981 -19.34 -1.29 26.32
CA CYS A 981 -18.53 -1.23 27.54
C CYS A 981 -19.20 -1.93 28.72
N ARG A 982 -20.54 -1.88 28.81
CA ARG A 982 -21.29 -2.68 29.78
C ARG A 982 -21.01 -4.19 29.61
N GLY A 983 -20.92 -4.66 28.36
CA GLY A 983 -20.56 -6.05 28.06
C GLY A 983 -19.15 -6.41 28.57
N LEU A 984 -18.16 -5.57 28.28
CA LEU A 984 -16.77 -5.81 28.71
C LEU A 984 -16.57 -5.73 30.23
N TYR A 985 -17.22 -4.76 30.88
CA TYR A 985 -17.05 -4.55 32.32
C TYR A 985 -17.89 -5.51 33.18
N GLU A 986 -18.81 -6.25 32.56
CA GLU A 986 -19.84 -7.07 33.22
C GLU A 986 -20.69 -6.27 34.22
N ARG A 987 -20.68 -4.94 34.08
CA ARG A 987 -21.44 -3.96 34.85
C ARG A 987 -21.59 -2.69 34.02
N ARG A 988 -22.59 -1.87 34.31
CA ARG A 988 -22.76 -0.59 33.59
C ARG A 988 -21.55 0.33 33.79
N PRO A 989 -21.15 1.10 32.76
CA PRO A 989 -20.19 2.17 32.95
C PRO A 989 -20.75 3.23 33.91
N ASN A 990 -19.93 3.74 34.83
CA ASN A 990 -20.37 4.69 35.85
C ASN A 990 -20.52 6.12 35.34
N ILE A 991 -19.56 6.62 34.55
CA ILE A 991 -19.60 7.97 34.01
C ILE A 991 -19.40 7.89 32.50
N LEU A 992 -20.30 8.53 31.74
CA LEU A 992 -20.12 8.80 30.32
C LEU A 992 -19.73 10.27 30.15
N LEU A 993 -18.48 10.54 29.79
CA LEU A 993 -17.95 11.89 29.69
C LEU A 993 -18.04 12.41 28.26
N VAL A 994 -18.81 13.48 28.05
CA VAL A 994 -19.13 14.02 26.72
C VAL A 994 -18.74 15.49 26.55
N ALA A 995 -18.59 15.92 25.30
CA ALA A 995 -18.54 17.33 24.93
C ALA A 995 -19.86 17.75 24.29
N PHE A 996 -20.27 19.00 24.46
CA PHE A 996 -21.53 19.56 23.93
C PHE A 996 -22.77 18.71 24.27
N PHE A 997 -23.00 18.49 25.57
CA PHE A 997 -24.04 17.57 26.07
C PHE A 997 -25.46 17.85 25.55
N ASN A 998 -25.72 19.08 25.09
CA ASN A 998 -27.00 19.54 24.57
C ASN A 998 -27.22 19.14 23.10
N GLU A 999 -26.17 18.75 22.39
CA GLU A 999 -26.21 18.31 21.00
C GLU A 999 -26.29 16.78 20.99
N GLY A 1000 -27.48 16.21 20.81
CA GLY A 1000 -27.76 14.77 20.95
C GLY A 1000 -28.75 14.45 22.06
N ASP A 1001 -28.89 13.18 22.46
CA ASP A 1001 -29.82 12.75 23.51
C ASP A 1001 -29.11 11.90 24.58
N VAL A 1002 -28.16 12.53 25.26
CA VAL A 1002 -27.34 11.90 26.31
C VAL A 1002 -28.19 11.35 27.47
N PHE A 1003 -29.33 11.97 27.76
CA PHE A 1003 -30.18 11.57 28.88
C PHE A 1003 -31.07 10.37 28.54
N ALA A 1004 -31.45 10.17 27.27
CA ALA A 1004 -32.04 8.89 26.84
C ALA A 1004 -31.04 7.75 27.01
N VAL A 1005 -29.76 7.96 26.67
CA VAL A 1005 -28.71 6.95 26.91
C VAL A 1005 -28.56 6.63 28.40
N GLU A 1006 -28.44 7.66 29.24
CA GLU A 1006 -28.33 7.49 30.69
C GLU A 1006 -29.51 6.69 31.25
N LYS A 1007 -30.73 7.03 30.82
CA LYS A 1007 -31.94 6.32 31.21
C LYS A 1007 -31.90 4.86 30.74
N GLY A 1008 -31.50 4.59 29.50
CA GLY A 1008 -31.41 3.24 28.93
C GLY A 1008 -30.44 2.33 29.70
N LEU A 1009 -29.25 2.84 30.03
CA LEU A 1009 -28.24 2.06 30.78
C LEU A 1009 -28.64 1.84 32.25
N ASN A 1010 -29.46 2.72 32.82
CA ASN A 1010 -29.99 2.58 34.17
C ASN A 1010 -31.32 1.81 34.27
N ALA A 1011 -32.04 1.61 33.16
CA ALA A 1011 -33.34 0.95 33.14
C ALA A 1011 -33.27 -0.59 33.33
N HIS A 1012 -32.08 -1.19 33.21
CA HIS A 1012 -31.85 -2.64 33.31
C HIS A 1012 -30.65 -2.98 34.19
#